data_AF-A0A4U5UES7-F1
#
_entry.id   AF-A0A4U5UES7-F1
#
_cell.length_a   1.000
_cell.length_b   1.000
_cell.length_c   1.000
_cell.angle_alpha   90.00
_cell.angle_beta   90.00
_cell.angle_gamma   90.00
#
_symmetry.space_group_name_H-M   'P 1'
#
loop_
_entity.id
_entity.type
_entity.pdbx_description
1 polymer ?
#
loop_
_entity_poly.entity_id
_entity_poly.type
_entity_poly.pdbx_seq_one_letter_code
_entity_poly.pdbx_strand_id
1 'polypeptide(L)'
;MYRSLYAFRSAEPNSLHFAAGESFLILERSNKHWWLGSRCSSGETGYVPASYIEKIQAPEQDEVLQSIDRAIEGIHNVALKNGGKYNLEQRDVLQKLIHHRKETLARRSSSSAGHKPGLPSSSSEISLSQTPPPPNGLKQDYGRQGSLPLSGSMDNMQGESGFYQVPPQARRAAPITPPPPEKQRNSRRPEPEVPSRVSSLPASPAPSLSISTTSLESGSSHSLVSSDVSLPSVSSTPPPPVPSRVKPPAPPPADVLPSDSPPQPAPVKKSPAPQPPQPTPPPQPSVEAEWPVAPPSVAESPPGSPTTPETVPMTIGAELIELVRKNTSLSYELSRVAVGVVVGHLQTALPQASDALEQVLLSLVESKDSSAALPQGQVCHDEQRLEVIFSDLARHRDDSQQRSWALHEDHALIACYLEELLKILTDADPEVSKRMCKVNHFESVLSLVSYYQMEHRVSLRLLLLKVFGAMCSLDASLISTLLNSILPMELARDLQTDTQEHQKMCYTALVLTMIFSMGEQVPYHHYEHLNADFVEFLLGVVEDGLPSDPTEQLPDIFLNLVLAFNLHHTAPSNNVIMQELKKKNVKILSEKVLLLLNRGDDPVCMFKHTPPAPHSVLKFLQDVFASRETADIFYRTDMMVMIDIAVRQISDLSPGDKLRMEYLSLMHSIIRSTDYLEHQHRLSDLQGALQMILREEEDPGEDEGNATAKQMDKLIVQQIYKEFPQISENQD
;
A
#
# COMPACT_ATOMS: atom_id res chain seq x y z
N MET A 1 -7.43 -13.94 45.01
CA MET A 1 -6.34 -13.56 45.91
C MET A 1 -6.38 -14.40 47.19
N TYR A 2 -5.24 -14.64 47.81
CA TYR A 2 -5.05 -15.39 49.06
C TYR A 2 -4.23 -14.56 50.05
N ARG A 3 -4.31 -14.85 51.35
CA ARG A 3 -3.52 -14.20 52.40
C ARG A 3 -2.84 -15.25 53.26
N SER A 4 -1.59 -15.02 53.66
CA SER A 4 -0.86 -15.92 54.55
C SER A 4 -1.34 -15.83 56.00
N LEU A 5 -1.47 -16.98 56.65
CA LEU A 5 -1.80 -17.11 58.08
C LEU A 5 -0.54 -17.19 58.95
N TYR A 6 0.56 -17.71 58.40
CA TYR A 6 1.82 -17.94 59.08
C TYR A 6 3.00 -17.42 58.24
N ALA A 7 4.09 -17.03 58.90
CA ALA A 7 5.32 -16.68 58.20
C ALA A 7 6.02 -17.95 57.69
N PHE A 8 6.62 -17.88 56.51
CA PHE A 8 7.28 -19.00 55.85
C PHE A 8 8.67 -18.61 55.35
N ARG A 9 9.64 -19.50 55.56
CA ARG A 9 11.02 -19.42 55.06
C ARG A 9 11.48 -20.83 54.71
N SER A 10 12.13 -20.99 53.56
CA SER A 10 12.75 -22.25 53.11
C SER A 10 14.13 -21.94 52.53
N ALA A 11 14.98 -22.96 52.37
CA ALA A 11 16.27 -22.83 51.71
C ALA A 11 16.20 -23.13 50.19
N GLU A 12 15.02 -23.44 49.67
CA GLU A 12 14.82 -23.85 48.28
C GLU A 12 14.73 -22.64 47.34
N PRO A 13 15.49 -22.60 46.23
CA PRO A 13 15.65 -21.40 45.40
C PRO A 13 14.37 -20.93 44.70
N ASN A 14 13.40 -21.84 44.47
CA ASN A 14 12.14 -21.51 43.80
C ASN A 14 10.98 -21.27 44.80
N SER A 15 11.26 -21.27 46.11
CA SER A 15 10.26 -21.05 47.16
C SER A 15 10.17 -19.58 47.55
N LEU A 16 8.95 -19.07 47.72
CA LEU A 16 8.71 -17.65 48.04
C LEU A 16 8.68 -17.47 49.56
N HIS A 17 9.60 -16.68 50.11
CA HIS A 17 9.61 -16.32 51.54
C HIS A 17 8.55 -15.25 51.86
N PHE A 18 7.87 -15.32 53.00
CA PHE A 18 6.88 -14.31 53.39
C PHE A 18 6.65 -14.22 54.90
N ALA A 19 6.23 -13.04 55.37
CA ALA A 19 5.65 -12.82 56.69
C ALA A 19 4.15 -13.19 56.71
N ALA A 20 3.62 -13.46 57.90
CA ALA A 20 2.17 -13.67 58.09
C ALA A 20 1.40 -12.38 57.75
N GLY A 21 0.24 -12.53 57.09
CA GLY A 21 -0.61 -11.43 56.66
C GLY A 21 -0.31 -10.89 55.24
N GLU A 22 0.75 -11.35 54.58
CA GLU A 22 1.03 -11.00 53.17
C GLU A 22 -0.02 -11.60 52.22
N SER A 23 -0.35 -10.86 51.14
CA SER A 23 -1.32 -11.26 50.11
C SER A 23 -0.64 -11.75 48.82
N PHE A 24 -1.24 -12.78 48.22
CA PHE A 24 -0.75 -13.48 47.03
C PHE A 24 -1.84 -13.67 45.97
N LEU A 25 -1.44 -13.59 44.70
CA LEU A 25 -2.20 -14.07 43.57
C LEU A 25 -1.69 -15.47 43.20
N ILE A 26 -2.54 -16.48 43.26
CA ILE A 26 -2.17 -17.85 42.89
C ILE A 26 -2.38 -18.03 41.39
N LEU A 27 -1.29 -18.42 40.71
CA LEU A 27 -1.22 -18.59 39.26
C LEU A 27 -1.45 -20.06 38.87
N GLU A 28 -0.95 -20.99 39.67
CA GLU A 28 -1.10 -22.43 39.42
C GLU A 28 -1.13 -23.22 40.74
N ARG A 29 -1.89 -24.32 40.77
CA ARG A 29 -1.97 -25.24 41.93
C ARG A 29 -1.18 -26.52 41.64
N SER A 30 0.12 -26.37 41.45
CA SER A 30 1.02 -27.41 40.89
C SER A 30 1.00 -28.74 41.63
N ASN A 31 0.80 -28.75 42.96
CA ASN A 31 0.45 -29.97 43.68
C ASN A 31 -0.42 -29.69 44.93
N LYS A 32 -0.74 -30.74 45.70
CA LYS A 32 -1.59 -30.66 46.91
C LYS A 32 -1.02 -29.77 48.03
N HIS A 33 0.30 -29.55 48.05
CA HIS A 33 1.00 -28.86 49.14
C HIS A 33 1.67 -27.55 48.70
N TRP A 34 1.98 -27.38 47.41
CA TRP A 34 2.69 -26.22 46.87
C TRP A 34 1.99 -25.65 45.65
N TRP A 35 1.68 -24.34 45.71
CA TRP A 35 1.06 -23.58 44.63
C TRP A 35 1.99 -22.46 44.18
N LEU A 36 2.02 -22.19 42.89
CA LEU A 36 2.79 -21.09 42.31
C LEU A 36 1.99 -19.79 42.48
N GLY A 37 2.60 -18.79 43.12
CA GLY A 37 1.95 -17.51 43.38
C GLY A 37 2.87 -16.31 43.16
N SER A 38 2.26 -15.13 42.97
CA SER A 38 2.92 -13.84 42.98
C SER A 38 2.54 -13.05 44.24
N ARG A 39 3.51 -12.38 44.89
CA ARG A 39 3.25 -11.49 46.03
C ARG A 39 2.62 -10.18 45.53
N CYS A 40 1.42 -9.86 45.98
CA CYS A 40 0.68 -8.68 45.51
C CYS A 40 1.41 -7.34 45.80
N SER A 41 2.29 -7.29 46.82
CA SER A 41 3.01 -6.07 47.18
C SER A 41 4.23 -5.78 46.30
N SER A 42 4.96 -6.80 45.83
CA SER A 42 6.23 -6.62 45.10
C SER A 42 6.29 -7.27 43.72
N GLY A 43 5.32 -8.10 43.35
CA GLY A 43 5.29 -8.82 42.07
C GLY A 43 6.23 -10.04 41.99
N GLU A 44 6.94 -10.39 43.07
CA GLU A 44 7.82 -11.57 43.11
C GLU A 44 7.02 -12.87 43.02
N THR A 45 7.47 -13.79 42.17
CA THR A 45 6.81 -15.07 41.89
C THR A 45 7.61 -16.25 42.44
N GLY A 46 6.92 -17.23 43.04
CA GLY A 46 7.54 -18.46 43.54
C GLY A 46 6.52 -19.41 44.19
N TYR A 47 7.00 -20.56 44.66
CA TYR A 47 6.14 -21.57 45.29
C TYR A 47 5.81 -21.24 46.75
N VAL A 48 4.53 -21.38 47.10
CA VAL A 48 3.94 -21.07 48.40
C VAL A 48 3.23 -22.32 48.95
N PRO A 49 3.42 -22.68 50.24
CA PRO A 49 2.70 -23.80 50.84
C PRO A 49 1.19 -23.54 50.94
N ALA A 50 0.39 -24.46 50.41
CA ALA A 50 -1.07 -24.39 50.39
C ALA A 50 -1.70 -24.31 51.80
N SER A 51 -1.07 -24.93 52.81
CA SER A 51 -1.53 -24.91 54.20
C SER A 51 -1.21 -23.62 54.96
N TYR A 52 -0.42 -22.71 54.36
CA TYR A 52 -0.02 -21.45 54.97
C TYR A 52 -0.87 -20.27 54.50
N ILE A 53 -1.80 -20.48 53.57
CA ILE A 53 -2.58 -19.43 52.90
C ILE A 53 -4.09 -19.71 52.92
N GLU A 54 -4.87 -18.67 53.15
CA GLU A 54 -6.34 -18.68 53.16
C GLU A 54 -6.89 -17.87 51.97
N LYS A 55 -8.02 -18.29 51.39
CA LYS A 55 -8.67 -17.57 50.29
C LYS A 55 -9.37 -16.32 50.82
N ILE A 56 -9.04 -15.16 50.26
CA ILE A 56 -9.79 -13.92 50.53
C ILE A 56 -11.17 -14.05 49.86
N GLN A 57 -12.25 -13.88 50.63
CA GLN A 57 -13.60 -14.19 50.16
C GLN A 57 -14.18 -13.15 49.18
N ALA A 58 -13.73 -11.89 49.23
CA ALA A 58 -14.11 -10.83 48.30
C ALA A 58 -12.95 -9.83 48.09
N PRO A 59 -11.92 -10.17 47.29
CA PRO A 59 -10.94 -9.18 46.83
C PRO A 59 -11.59 -8.28 45.78
N GLU A 60 -11.30 -6.97 45.81
CA GLU A 60 -11.80 -6.08 44.77
C GLU A 60 -11.15 -6.41 43.42
N GLN A 61 -11.92 -6.32 42.33
CA GLN A 61 -11.46 -6.75 41.01
C GLN A 61 -10.29 -5.89 40.50
N ASP A 62 -10.25 -4.61 40.90
CA ASP A 62 -9.14 -3.70 40.59
C ASP A 62 -7.89 -3.98 41.45
N GLU A 63 -8.01 -4.43 42.71
CA GLU A 63 -6.86 -4.93 43.49
C GLU A 63 -6.23 -6.16 42.84
N VAL A 64 -7.06 -7.07 42.31
CA VAL A 64 -6.60 -8.25 41.57
C VAL A 64 -5.86 -7.81 40.30
N LEU A 65 -6.43 -6.91 39.49
CA LEU A 65 -5.76 -6.39 38.29
C LEU A 65 -4.44 -5.68 38.61
N GLN A 66 -4.40 -4.84 39.64
CA GLN A 66 -3.17 -4.15 40.06
C GLN A 66 -2.10 -5.13 40.56
N SER A 67 -2.50 -6.25 41.20
CA SER A 67 -1.57 -7.31 41.60
C SER A 67 -0.99 -8.08 40.40
N ILE A 68 -1.75 -8.24 39.33
CA ILE A 68 -1.30 -8.86 38.08
C ILE A 68 -0.31 -7.95 37.35
N ASP A 69 -0.65 -6.66 37.20
CA ASP A 69 0.21 -5.69 36.53
C ASP A 69 1.57 -5.56 37.25
N ARG A 70 1.57 -5.52 38.59
CA ARG A 70 2.81 -5.51 39.39
C ARG A 70 3.63 -6.80 39.28
N ALA A 71 2.98 -7.96 39.14
CA ALA A 71 3.66 -9.23 38.90
C ALA A 71 4.34 -9.28 37.53
N ILE A 72 3.67 -8.74 36.50
CA ILE A 72 4.24 -8.60 35.16
C ILE A 72 5.45 -7.66 35.20
N GLU A 73 5.34 -6.49 35.82
CA GLU A 73 6.46 -5.54 36.01
C GLU A 73 7.64 -6.16 36.76
N GLY A 74 7.38 -6.96 37.81
CA GLY A 74 8.41 -7.67 38.57
C GLY A 74 9.27 -8.58 37.70
N ILE A 75 8.64 -9.39 36.85
CA ILE A 75 9.32 -10.31 35.92
C ILE A 75 10.15 -9.52 34.88
N HIS A 76 9.60 -8.43 34.34
CA HIS A 76 10.29 -7.59 33.36
C HIS A 76 11.53 -6.90 33.95
N ASN A 77 11.44 -6.41 35.19
CA ASN A 77 12.58 -5.82 35.89
C ASN A 77 13.71 -6.83 36.17
N VAL A 78 13.39 -8.11 36.38
CA VAL A 78 14.40 -9.18 36.49
C VAL A 78 15.01 -9.51 35.13
N ALA A 79 14.21 -9.58 34.06
CA ALA A 79 14.71 -9.81 32.70
C ALA A 79 15.62 -8.69 32.20
N LEU A 80 15.31 -7.41 32.50
CA LEU A 80 16.16 -6.26 32.18
C LEU A 80 17.56 -6.39 32.81
N LYS A 81 17.62 -6.77 34.10
CA LYS A 81 18.90 -6.99 34.82
C LYS A 81 19.72 -8.15 34.25
N ASN A 82 19.06 -9.10 33.57
CA ASN A 82 19.67 -10.26 32.93
C ASN A 82 19.90 -10.06 31.41
N GLY A 83 20.00 -8.82 30.93
CA GLY A 83 20.29 -8.51 29.53
C GLY A 83 19.11 -8.65 28.57
N GLY A 84 17.89 -8.42 29.07
CA GLY A 84 16.66 -8.37 28.25
C GLY A 84 16.09 -9.73 27.83
N LYS A 85 16.60 -10.84 28.36
CA LYS A 85 16.18 -12.21 27.99
C LYS A 85 15.40 -12.87 29.13
N TYR A 86 14.15 -13.25 28.85
CA TYR A 86 13.33 -14.07 29.74
C TYR A 86 13.77 -15.54 29.73
N ASN A 87 13.88 -16.18 30.89
CA ASN A 87 14.05 -17.63 30.98
C ASN A 87 12.72 -18.36 30.68
N LEU A 88 12.76 -19.69 30.57
CA LEU A 88 11.59 -20.49 30.19
C LEU A 88 10.45 -20.42 31.23
N GLU A 89 10.79 -20.41 32.52
CA GLU A 89 9.84 -20.31 33.63
C GLU A 89 9.15 -18.93 33.67
N GLN A 90 9.91 -17.85 33.46
CA GLN A 90 9.41 -16.48 33.38
C GLN A 90 8.43 -16.29 32.22
N ARG A 91 8.67 -16.95 31.07
CA ARG A 91 7.74 -16.93 29.93
C ARG A 91 6.43 -17.64 30.26
N ASP A 92 6.50 -18.82 30.86
CA ASP A 92 5.33 -19.60 31.30
C ASP A 92 4.51 -18.86 32.39
N VAL A 93 5.18 -18.29 33.40
CA VAL A 93 4.55 -17.45 34.43
C VAL A 93 3.93 -16.19 33.84
N LEU A 94 4.60 -15.52 32.88
CA LEU A 94 4.08 -14.35 32.19
C LEU A 94 2.83 -14.69 31.36
N GLN A 95 2.84 -15.81 30.63
CA GLN A 95 1.69 -16.28 29.87
C GLN A 95 0.47 -16.55 30.79
N LYS A 96 0.71 -17.17 31.96
CA LYS A 96 -0.32 -17.40 32.99
C LYS A 96 -0.87 -16.09 33.56
N LEU A 97 0.00 -15.12 33.86
CA LEU A 97 -0.41 -13.78 34.31
C LEU A 97 -1.26 -13.04 33.26
N ILE A 98 -0.86 -13.05 31.99
CA ILE A 98 -1.60 -12.43 30.88
C ILE A 98 -2.97 -13.10 30.68
N HIS A 99 -3.04 -14.44 30.76
CA HIS A 99 -4.31 -15.16 30.69
C HIS A 99 -5.25 -14.78 31.85
N HIS A 100 -4.74 -14.79 33.09
CA HIS A 100 -5.50 -14.40 34.29
C HIS A 100 -5.97 -12.93 34.20
N ARG A 101 -5.17 -12.05 33.59
CA ARG A 101 -5.53 -10.64 33.32
C ARG A 101 -6.70 -10.53 32.35
N LYS A 102 -6.65 -11.23 31.22
CA LYS A 102 -7.71 -11.26 30.21
C LYS A 102 -9.01 -11.80 30.80
N GLU A 103 -8.94 -12.88 31.57
CA GLU A 103 -10.11 -13.45 32.26
C GLU A 103 -10.71 -12.47 33.30
N THR A 104 -9.85 -11.81 34.09
CA THR A 104 -10.29 -10.83 35.10
C THR A 104 -10.92 -9.59 34.45
N LEU A 105 -10.42 -9.15 33.28
CA LEU A 105 -11.03 -8.05 32.52
C LEU A 105 -12.37 -8.47 31.86
N ALA A 106 -12.46 -9.66 31.28
CA ALA A 106 -13.69 -10.17 30.67
C ALA A 106 -14.85 -10.27 31.69
N ARG A 107 -14.53 -10.71 32.92
CA ARG A 107 -15.48 -10.73 34.04
C ARG A 107 -15.95 -9.32 34.46
N ARG A 108 -15.19 -8.26 34.16
CA ARG A 108 -15.55 -6.85 34.46
C ARG A 108 -16.53 -6.29 33.42
N SER A 109 -16.34 -6.62 32.14
CA SER A 109 -17.30 -6.24 31.08
C SER A 109 -18.70 -6.82 31.33
N SER A 110 -18.79 -8.04 31.88
CA SER A 110 -20.08 -8.66 32.23
C SER A 110 -20.77 -8.09 33.47
N SER A 111 -20.04 -7.43 34.39
CA SER A 111 -20.60 -6.90 35.64
C SER A 111 -20.98 -5.42 35.58
N SER A 112 -20.58 -4.69 34.53
CA SER A 112 -20.86 -3.26 34.38
C SER A 112 -22.26 -2.95 33.80
N ALA A 113 -23.02 -3.96 33.35
CA ALA A 113 -24.35 -3.79 32.78
C ALA A 113 -25.47 -3.78 33.84
N GLY A 114 -25.44 -2.78 34.74
CA GLY A 114 -26.56 -2.48 35.63
C GLY A 114 -26.16 -2.03 37.03
N HIS A 115 -26.22 -0.72 37.28
CA HIS A 115 -26.29 -0.14 38.63
C HIS A 115 -27.27 1.05 38.64
N LYS A 116 -28.38 0.89 39.37
CA LYS A 116 -29.17 1.96 40.01
C LYS A 116 -29.42 1.53 41.47
N PRO A 117 -29.35 2.44 42.46
CA PRO A 117 -29.30 2.06 43.87
C PRO A 117 -30.69 1.87 44.51
N GLY A 118 -30.85 0.87 45.39
CA GLY A 118 -32.05 0.67 46.21
C GLY A 118 -32.10 -0.70 46.91
N LEU A 119 -32.02 -0.71 48.25
CA LEU A 119 -32.10 -1.87 49.17
C LEU A 119 -33.57 -2.14 49.63
N PRO A 120 -33.91 -3.22 50.38
CA PRO A 120 -33.18 -4.48 50.65
C PRO A 120 -34.03 -5.80 50.52
N SER A 121 -33.33 -6.94 50.57
CA SER A 121 -33.72 -8.30 51.05
C SER A 121 -35.17 -8.80 51.04
N SER A 122 -35.42 -9.91 50.32
CA SER A 122 -36.05 -11.12 50.90
C SER A 122 -35.72 -12.39 50.09
N SER A 123 -35.98 -13.57 50.67
CA SER A 123 -35.58 -14.91 50.24
C SER A 123 -36.55 -15.62 49.27
N SER A 124 -36.04 -16.56 48.45
CA SER A 124 -36.42 -18.00 48.43
C SER A 124 -36.27 -18.71 47.06
N GLU A 125 -35.59 -19.86 47.10
CA GLU A 125 -35.88 -21.16 46.44
C GLU A 125 -36.14 -21.32 44.91
N ILE A 126 -35.16 -21.95 44.25
CA ILE A 126 -35.25 -23.25 43.54
C ILE A 126 -36.56 -23.62 42.80
N SER A 127 -36.52 -23.72 41.46
CA SER A 127 -36.85 -24.96 40.70
C SER A 127 -36.70 -24.84 39.18
N LEU A 128 -36.41 -25.97 38.52
CA LEU A 128 -36.34 -26.17 37.06
C LEU A 128 -37.70 -26.63 36.51
N SER A 129 -38.08 -26.27 35.27
CA SER A 129 -38.48 -27.22 34.20
C SER A 129 -39.13 -26.60 32.93
N GLN A 130 -38.59 -27.03 31.78
CA GLN A 130 -39.26 -27.53 30.55
C GLN A 130 -40.38 -26.74 29.80
N THR A 131 -40.03 -26.43 28.54
CA THR A 131 -40.73 -26.23 27.25
C THR A 131 -41.96 -27.10 26.90
N PRO A 132 -42.72 -26.89 25.76
CA PRO A 132 -42.81 -25.78 24.77
C PRO A 132 -44.29 -25.36 24.36
N PRO A 133 -44.79 -25.20 23.09
CA PRO A 133 -45.69 -24.11 22.61
C PRO A 133 -47.13 -24.65 22.23
N PRO A 134 -47.98 -24.16 21.26
CA PRO A 134 -48.04 -23.00 20.32
C PRO A 134 -49.43 -22.26 20.39
N PRO A 135 -50.14 -21.68 19.36
CA PRO A 135 -49.83 -21.29 17.95
C PRO A 135 -50.35 -19.91 17.43
N ASN A 136 -49.94 -19.58 16.18
CA ASN A 136 -50.47 -18.66 15.14
C ASN A 136 -51.71 -17.74 15.36
N GLY A 137 -51.62 -16.50 14.86
CA GLY A 137 -52.77 -15.61 14.59
C GLY A 137 -52.45 -14.31 13.81
N LEU A 138 -52.88 -14.22 12.55
CA LEU A 138 -52.64 -13.16 11.54
C LEU A 138 -53.30 -11.78 11.81
N LYS A 139 -52.64 -10.69 11.34
CA LYS A 139 -53.17 -9.40 10.74
C LYS A 139 -54.21 -8.57 11.56
N GLN A 140 -54.25 -7.22 11.54
CA GLN A 140 -54.47 -6.32 10.39
C GLN A 140 -54.45 -4.82 10.83
N ASP A 141 -54.37 -3.90 9.86
CA ASP A 141 -54.25 -2.43 9.95
C ASP A 141 -55.45 -1.64 10.54
N TYR A 142 -55.17 -0.45 11.10
CA TYR A 142 -55.88 0.84 10.98
C TYR A 142 -54.97 1.94 11.61
N GLY A 143 -54.87 3.21 11.19
CA GLY A 143 -55.47 3.92 10.05
C GLY A 143 -56.04 5.30 10.43
N ARG A 144 -55.36 6.41 10.07
CA ARG A 144 -55.82 7.85 10.16
C ARG A 144 -56.03 8.40 11.59
N GLN A 145 -56.11 9.72 11.89
CA GLN A 145 -55.93 11.00 11.16
C GLN A 145 -55.68 12.13 12.20
N GLY A 146 -55.16 13.30 11.79
CA GLY A 146 -55.27 14.53 12.59
C GLY A 146 -54.18 15.58 12.31
N SER A 147 -54.53 16.70 11.68
CA SER A 147 -53.57 17.69 11.17
C SER A 147 -53.95 19.13 11.56
N LEU A 148 -52.92 19.97 11.81
CA LEU A 148 -52.86 21.43 11.53
C LEU A 148 -53.76 22.39 12.37
N PRO A 149 -53.63 23.75 12.26
CA PRO A 149 -52.50 24.60 11.80
C PRO A 149 -52.23 25.88 12.67
N LEU A 150 -51.24 26.69 12.22
CA LEU A 150 -51.17 28.18 12.11
C LEU A 150 -49.82 28.72 12.65
N SER A 151 -48.98 29.56 12.02
CA SER A 151 -48.96 30.48 10.85
C SER A 151 -48.66 31.93 11.31
N GLY A 152 -47.66 32.60 10.69
CA GLY A 152 -47.24 33.99 10.98
C GLY A 152 -45.95 34.38 10.22
N SER A 153 -45.80 35.64 9.79
CA SER A 153 -44.92 36.02 8.66
C SER A 153 -44.15 37.37 8.82
N MET A 154 -42.92 37.41 8.25
CA MET A 154 -42.07 38.51 7.71
C MET A 154 -41.70 39.80 8.52
N ASP A 155 -40.43 40.22 8.28
CA ASP A 155 -39.75 41.54 8.41
C ASP A 155 -39.77 42.30 9.77
N ASN A 156 -38.68 42.92 10.29
CA ASN A 156 -37.79 43.89 9.62
C ASN A 156 -36.54 44.29 10.48
N MET A 157 -35.46 44.70 9.80
CA MET A 157 -34.34 45.65 10.10
C MET A 157 -33.74 45.96 11.52
N GLN A 158 -32.38 45.94 11.58
CA GLN A 158 -31.41 46.76 12.38
C GLN A 158 -31.29 46.64 13.93
N GLY A 159 -30.04 46.58 14.43
CA GLY A 159 -29.67 47.11 15.76
C GLY A 159 -28.72 46.28 16.66
N GLU A 160 -27.43 46.66 16.66
CA GLU A 160 -26.44 46.62 17.77
C GLU A 160 -26.28 45.43 18.78
N SER A 161 -25.01 45.01 18.89
CA SER A 161 -24.19 44.94 20.13
C SER A 161 -24.71 44.22 21.39
N GLY A 162 -24.14 43.04 21.70
CA GLY A 162 -24.29 42.37 23.00
C GLY A 162 -23.09 41.51 23.40
N PHE A 163 -22.38 41.90 24.47
CA PHE A 163 -21.28 41.14 25.09
C PHE A 163 -21.79 40.10 26.10
N TYR A 164 -21.06 38.98 26.28
CA TYR A 164 -20.73 38.28 27.55
C TYR A 164 -19.90 37.01 27.20
N GLN A 165 -18.56 37.09 27.10
CA GLN A 165 -17.55 37.10 28.19
C GLN A 165 -17.29 35.71 28.83
N VAL A 166 -16.18 35.07 28.41
CA VAL A 166 -15.61 33.86 29.02
C VAL A 166 -14.37 34.23 29.87
N PRO A 167 -14.33 33.93 31.18
CA PRO A 167 -13.14 34.17 32.01
C PRO A 167 -12.02 33.13 31.84
N PRO A 168 -10.74 33.50 32.00
CA PRO A 168 -9.58 32.63 31.73
C PRO A 168 -9.12 31.82 32.95
N GLN A 169 -8.48 30.66 32.72
CA GLN A 169 -7.74 29.92 33.74
C GLN A 169 -6.23 30.22 33.71
N ALA A 170 -5.60 30.17 34.90
CA ALA A 170 -4.27 30.72 35.13
C ALA A 170 -3.13 29.67 35.08
N ARG A 171 -1.94 30.13 34.71
CA ARG A 171 -0.69 29.35 34.72
C ARG A 171 -0.26 28.96 36.14
N ARG A 172 0.32 27.77 36.31
CA ARG A 172 1.33 27.49 37.36
C ARG A 172 2.45 26.60 36.82
N ALA A 173 3.65 26.80 37.38
CA ALA A 173 4.92 26.42 36.76
C ALA A 173 5.41 25.00 37.11
N ALA A 174 6.29 24.47 36.25
CA ALA A 174 7.02 23.22 36.49
C ALA A 174 8.27 23.43 37.38
N PRO A 175 8.75 22.41 38.10
CA PRO A 175 9.99 22.47 38.87
C PRO A 175 11.24 22.48 37.98
N ILE A 176 12.27 23.22 38.41
CA ILE A 176 13.56 23.34 37.73
C ILE A 176 14.55 22.33 38.34
N THR A 177 15.20 21.52 37.51
CA THR A 177 16.42 20.78 37.87
C THR A 177 17.46 20.93 36.74
N PRO A 178 18.72 21.31 37.04
CA PRO A 178 19.73 21.59 36.03
C PRO A 178 20.48 20.34 35.54
N PRO A 179 20.98 20.32 34.29
CA PRO A 179 21.86 19.25 33.79
C PRO A 179 23.31 19.38 34.34
N PRO A 180 24.05 18.26 34.48
CA PRO A 180 25.46 18.27 34.86
C PRO A 180 26.39 18.69 33.69
N PRO A 181 27.62 19.18 33.96
CA PRO A 181 28.43 19.89 32.98
C PRO A 181 29.23 19.00 32.03
N GLU A 182 29.31 19.42 30.76
CA GLU A 182 30.20 18.85 29.75
C GLU A 182 31.67 19.22 30.00
N LYS A 183 32.58 18.29 29.72
CA LYS A 183 34.03 18.55 29.73
C LYS A 183 34.51 18.97 28.35
N GLN A 184 34.88 20.26 28.23
CA GLN A 184 35.69 20.75 27.10
C GLN A 184 37.04 20.01 27.02
N ARG A 185 37.50 19.74 25.79
CA ARG A 185 38.95 19.64 25.51
C ARG A 185 39.32 20.25 24.15
N ASN A 186 39.69 21.52 24.23
CA ASN A 186 40.69 22.25 23.44
C ASN A 186 40.65 22.19 21.90
N SER A 187 40.32 23.35 21.34
CA SER A 187 40.71 23.82 20.02
C SER A 187 42.23 23.78 19.77
N ARG A 188 42.63 23.60 18.51
CA ARG A 188 43.90 24.12 17.96
C ARG A 188 43.66 24.82 16.62
N ARG A 189 44.44 25.87 16.37
CA ARG A 189 44.40 26.74 15.17
C ARG A 189 45.17 26.14 13.97
N PRO A 190 44.97 26.66 12.74
CA PRO A 190 45.49 26.10 11.48
C PRO A 190 46.83 26.71 11.01
N GLU A 191 47.29 26.26 9.82
CA GLU A 191 48.35 26.75 8.88
C GLU A 191 49.49 25.73 8.60
N PRO A 192 50.20 25.80 7.45
CA PRO A 192 49.74 26.07 6.06
C PRO A 192 50.39 25.18 4.96
N GLU A 193 49.82 25.19 3.73
CA GLU A 193 50.40 24.83 2.37
C GLU A 193 51.20 23.50 2.17
N VAL A 194 51.20 22.78 1.04
CA VAL A 194 51.68 23.07 -0.34
C VAL A 194 51.19 21.90 -1.26
N PRO A 195 50.97 22.06 -2.59
CA PRO A 195 50.22 21.09 -3.40
C PRO A 195 51.06 20.00 -4.10
N SER A 196 50.41 18.91 -4.52
CA SER A 196 50.92 17.93 -5.48
C SER A 196 49.97 17.74 -6.67
N ARG A 197 50.53 17.42 -7.84
CA ARG A 197 49.94 17.58 -9.17
C ARG A 197 50.18 16.29 -9.98
N VAL A 198 49.45 16.10 -11.09
CA VAL A 198 49.73 15.17 -12.23
C VAL A 198 49.09 13.76 -12.21
N SER A 199 47.93 13.69 -12.87
CA SER A 199 47.59 12.84 -14.05
C SER A 199 47.32 11.32 -14.01
N SER A 200 46.11 11.01 -14.52
CA SER A 200 45.81 10.14 -15.68
C SER A 200 45.91 8.60 -15.60
N LEU A 201 44.77 7.89 -15.65
CA LEU A 201 44.12 7.33 -16.87
C LEU A 201 42.86 6.51 -16.46
N PRO A 202 41.91 6.21 -17.38
CA PRO A 202 40.56 5.76 -17.01
C PRO A 202 40.45 4.23 -16.81
N ALA A 203 39.51 3.82 -15.95
CA ALA A 203 39.00 2.46 -15.90
C ALA A 203 37.74 2.32 -16.78
N SER A 204 37.61 1.18 -17.47
CA SER A 204 36.46 0.85 -18.32
C SER A 204 35.18 0.61 -17.50
N PRO A 205 33.98 0.90 -18.04
CA PRO A 205 32.73 0.70 -17.31
C PRO A 205 32.33 -0.78 -17.22
N ALA A 206 31.80 -1.17 -16.06
CA ALA A 206 30.99 -2.38 -15.87
C ALA A 206 29.53 -2.09 -16.29
N PRO A 207 28.71 -3.11 -16.62
CA PRO A 207 27.49 -2.88 -17.39
C PRO A 207 26.35 -2.27 -16.56
N SER A 208 25.86 -1.12 -17.00
CA SER A 208 24.58 -0.56 -16.61
C SER A 208 23.42 -1.31 -17.28
N LEU A 209 22.33 -1.53 -16.55
CA LEU A 209 21.10 -2.14 -17.08
C LEU A 209 20.31 -1.11 -17.90
N SER A 210 20.68 -0.95 -19.17
CA SER A 210 19.93 -0.15 -20.13
C SER A 210 18.83 -0.98 -20.79
N ILE A 211 17.57 -0.57 -20.60
CA ILE A 211 16.45 -1.07 -21.40
C ILE A 211 16.48 -0.30 -22.72
N SER A 212 16.98 -0.93 -23.79
CA SER A 212 17.04 -0.33 -25.13
C SER A 212 15.89 -0.86 -25.99
N THR A 213 14.97 0.03 -26.36
CA THR A 213 14.03 -0.18 -27.47
C THR A 213 14.76 0.08 -28.79
N THR A 214 14.69 -0.88 -29.72
CA THR A 214 15.38 -0.78 -31.02
C THR A 214 14.42 -0.34 -32.13
N SER A 215 14.59 0.88 -32.61
CA SER A 215 14.06 1.31 -33.92
C SER A 215 15.15 1.23 -34.98
N LEU A 216 14.85 0.63 -36.13
CA LEU A 216 15.62 0.77 -37.36
C LEU A 216 14.69 0.67 -38.58
N GLU A 217 14.58 1.78 -39.31
CA GLU A 217 14.11 1.77 -40.69
C GLU A 217 15.28 1.53 -41.65
N SER A 218 15.02 0.90 -42.80
CA SER A 218 15.42 1.41 -44.13
C SER A 218 14.87 0.50 -45.23
N GLY A 219 14.33 1.09 -46.30
CA GLY A 219 13.57 0.36 -47.32
C GLY A 219 14.35 -0.15 -48.53
N SER A 220 13.67 -0.93 -49.37
CA SER A 220 13.82 -0.89 -50.83
C SER A 220 12.64 -1.57 -51.54
N SER A 221 12.29 -1.05 -52.71
CA SER A 221 11.12 -1.39 -53.53
C SER A 221 11.11 -2.81 -54.10
N HIS A 222 9.92 -3.41 -54.28
CA HIS A 222 9.38 -3.77 -55.61
C HIS A 222 7.94 -4.29 -55.50
N SER A 223 7.15 -4.06 -56.55
CA SER A 223 5.71 -4.38 -56.68
C SER A 223 5.41 -5.87 -56.93
N LEU A 224 4.28 -6.38 -56.41
CA LEU A 224 3.15 -6.90 -57.22
C LEU A 224 1.98 -7.43 -56.36
N VAL A 225 0.78 -7.35 -56.95
CA VAL A 225 -0.58 -7.69 -56.47
C VAL A 225 -0.75 -9.10 -55.85
N SER A 226 -1.37 -9.23 -54.67
CA SER A 226 -2.72 -9.82 -54.47
C SER A 226 -3.12 -10.00 -52.99
N SER A 227 -4.43 -10.07 -52.76
CA SER A 227 -5.19 -10.35 -51.52
C SER A 227 -4.70 -11.55 -50.67
N ASP A 228 -4.67 -11.39 -49.34
CA ASP A 228 -5.51 -12.20 -48.42
C ASP A 228 -5.55 -11.68 -46.97
N VAL A 229 -6.55 -12.12 -46.20
CA VAL A 229 -6.81 -11.72 -44.80
C VAL A 229 -6.02 -12.58 -43.80
N SER A 230 -5.32 -11.97 -42.83
CA SER A 230 -4.84 -12.66 -41.61
C SER A 230 -4.47 -11.69 -40.48
N LEU A 231 -4.91 -12.01 -39.25
CA LEU A 231 -4.63 -11.26 -38.02
C LEU A 231 -3.32 -11.76 -37.37
N PRO A 232 -2.43 -10.88 -36.85
CA PRO A 232 -1.18 -11.29 -36.22
C PRO A 232 -1.35 -11.66 -34.74
N SER A 233 -0.74 -12.78 -34.33
CA SER A 233 -0.63 -13.17 -32.92
C SER A 233 0.50 -12.42 -32.21
N VAL A 234 0.25 -11.91 -31.01
CA VAL A 234 1.26 -11.30 -30.14
C VAL A 234 1.46 -12.11 -28.86
N SER A 235 2.64 -12.70 -28.71
CA SER A 235 3.13 -13.24 -27.43
C SER A 235 4.64 -12.99 -27.30
N SER A 236 5.02 -12.08 -26.40
CA SER A 236 6.42 -11.84 -26.02
C SER A 236 6.53 -10.99 -24.74
N THR A 237 6.46 -11.65 -23.58
CA THR A 237 7.06 -11.16 -22.33
C THR A 237 7.79 -12.33 -21.63
N PRO A 238 9.02 -12.14 -21.10
CA PRO A 238 9.83 -13.22 -20.55
C PRO A 238 9.54 -13.51 -19.06
N PRO A 239 9.75 -14.74 -18.58
CA PRO A 239 9.55 -15.12 -17.17
C PRO A 239 10.76 -14.77 -16.27
N PRO A 240 10.56 -14.66 -14.94
CA PRO A 240 11.63 -14.33 -13.98
C PRO A 240 12.56 -15.52 -13.67
N PRO A 241 13.81 -15.27 -13.22
CA PRO A 241 14.80 -16.33 -12.96
C PRO A 241 14.57 -17.05 -11.62
N VAL A 242 14.56 -18.38 -11.65
CA VAL A 242 14.52 -19.26 -10.46
C VAL A 242 15.95 -19.64 -10.04
N PRO A 243 16.32 -19.59 -8.74
CA PRO A 243 17.69 -19.84 -8.29
C PRO A 243 18.11 -21.30 -8.50
N SER A 244 19.05 -21.52 -9.43
CA SER A 244 19.58 -22.84 -9.73
C SER A 244 20.74 -23.26 -8.81
N ARG A 245 20.42 -24.20 -7.93
CA ARG A 245 21.28 -25.13 -7.18
C ARG A 245 22.74 -25.24 -7.68
N VAL A 246 23.68 -24.65 -6.93
CA VAL A 246 25.13 -24.86 -7.13
C VAL A 246 25.50 -26.31 -6.78
N LYS A 247 26.18 -26.99 -7.71
CA LYS A 247 26.79 -28.30 -7.51
C LYS A 247 28.22 -28.12 -6.96
N PRO A 248 28.64 -28.82 -5.89
CA PRO A 248 29.95 -28.61 -5.29
C PRO A 248 31.10 -29.10 -6.19
N PRO A 249 32.30 -28.50 -6.09
CA PRO A 249 33.47 -28.92 -6.88
C PRO A 249 34.08 -30.23 -6.38
N ALA A 250 34.79 -30.92 -7.27
CA ALA A 250 35.54 -32.15 -6.98
C ALA A 250 36.87 -31.86 -6.23
N PRO A 251 37.43 -32.82 -5.47
CA PRO A 251 38.62 -32.60 -4.64
C PRO A 251 39.94 -32.69 -5.43
N PRO A 252 41.01 -31.99 -5.00
CA PRO A 252 42.37 -32.21 -5.47
C PRO A 252 42.99 -33.50 -4.85
N PRO A 253 44.09 -34.04 -5.41
CA PRO A 253 44.64 -35.33 -5.02
C PRO A 253 45.39 -35.32 -3.68
N ALA A 254 45.60 -36.51 -3.12
CA ALA A 254 46.31 -36.72 -1.86
C ALA A 254 47.83 -36.61 -2.02
N ASP A 255 48.50 -36.05 -0.99
CA ASP A 255 49.82 -36.54 -0.59
C ASP A 255 50.20 -36.18 0.87
N VAL A 256 50.79 -37.17 1.55
CA VAL A 256 51.72 -37.13 2.70
C VAL A 256 51.30 -36.54 4.07
N LEU A 257 51.36 -37.45 5.07
CA LEU A 257 51.32 -37.30 6.55
C LEU A 257 52.61 -36.66 7.13
N PRO A 258 52.63 -36.03 8.35
CA PRO A 258 52.66 -36.84 9.59
C PRO A 258 51.96 -36.28 10.85
N SER A 259 51.83 -37.22 11.80
CA SER A 259 51.29 -37.20 13.16
C SER A 259 51.59 -35.99 14.07
N ASP A 260 50.65 -35.66 14.96
CA ASP A 260 50.81 -36.02 16.38
C ASP A 260 49.47 -36.09 17.15
N SER A 261 49.45 -36.80 18.29
CA SER A 261 48.31 -37.00 19.22
C SER A 261 48.86 -36.93 20.66
N PRO A 262 48.11 -36.63 21.76
CA PRO A 262 47.06 -37.52 22.31
C PRO A 262 46.02 -36.78 23.23
N PRO A 263 45.31 -37.42 24.20
CA PRO A 263 44.39 -38.57 24.10
C PRO A 263 42.98 -38.32 24.70
N GLN A 264 42.00 -39.15 24.31
CA GLN A 264 40.78 -39.43 25.09
C GLN A 264 40.94 -40.71 25.94
N PRO A 265 40.24 -40.85 27.09
CA PRO A 265 40.03 -42.11 27.78
C PRO A 265 38.75 -42.85 27.34
N ALA A 266 38.73 -44.18 27.52
CA ALA A 266 37.67 -45.12 27.13
C ALA A 266 37.51 -46.20 28.25
N PRO A 267 36.78 -47.33 28.08
CA PRO A 267 35.38 -47.53 27.66
C PRO A 267 34.56 -48.44 28.63
N VAL A 268 33.22 -48.51 28.53
CA VAL A 268 32.41 -49.57 29.19
C VAL A 268 31.26 -50.14 28.32
N LYS A 269 31.47 -51.39 27.87
CA LYS A 269 30.56 -52.54 27.61
C LYS A 269 29.07 -52.39 27.17
N LYS A 270 28.80 -52.89 25.95
CA LYS A 270 27.67 -53.74 25.42
C LYS A 270 26.42 -53.95 26.31
N SER A 271 25.17 -53.96 25.80
CA SER A 271 24.62 -54.90 24.78
C SER A 271 23.33 -54.33 24.06
N PRO A 272 22.47 -55.07 23.31
CA PRO A 272 22.26 -54.79 21.88
C PRO A 272 20.83 -54.35 21.46
N ALA A 273 20.71 -53.80 20.24
CA ALA A 273 19.44 -53.48 19.57
C ALA A 273 18.93 -54.63 18.67
N PRO A 274 17.61 -54.79 18.46
CA PRO A 274 17.02 -55.84 17.62
C PRO A 274 17.08 -55.53 16.11
N GLN A 275 17.14 -56.58 15.28
CA GLN A 275 17.13 -56.52 13.82
C GLN A 275 15.70 -56.44 13.23
N PRO A 276 15.53 -55.89 12.01
CA PRO A 276 14.26 -55.88 11.29
C PRO A 276 13.98 -57.22 10.57
N PRO A 277 12.71 -57.66 10.48
CA PRO A 277 12.34 -58.82 9.66
C PRO A 277 12.15 -58.45 8.17
N GLN A 278 12.48 -59.40 7.29
CA GLN A 278 12.24 -59.38 5.84
C GLN A 278 11.32 -60.58 5.45
N PRO A 279 10.87 -60.72 4.18
CA PRO A 279 9.44 -60.60 3.87
C PRO A 279 8.70 -61.93 3.65
N THR A 280 7.37 -61.88 3.74
CA THR A 280 6.43 -62.92 3.28
C THR A 280 5.61 -62.44 2.07
N PRO A 281 5.15 -63.35 1.17
CA PRO A 281 4.57 -63.00 -0.12
C PRO A 281 3.10 -62.49 -0.05
N PRO A 282 2.62 -61.78 -1.09
CA PRO A 282 1.33 -61.08 -1.06
C PRO A 282 0.12 -61.99 -1.35
N PRO A 283 -1.00 -61.83 -0.64
CA PRO A 283 -2.33 -62.23 -1.09
C PRO A 283 -2.88 -61.24 -2.13
N GLN A 284 -3.79 -61.71 -3.00
CA GLN A 284 -4.43 -60.90 -4.04
C GLN A 284 -5.41 -59.86 -3.46
N PRO A 285 -5.56 -58.68 -4.08
CA PRO A 285 -6.57 -57.70 -3.68
C PRO A 285 -7.93 -58.04 -4.31
N SER A 286 -8.94 -58.16 -3.46
CA SER A 286 -10.35 -58.16 -3.85
C SER A 286 -11.17 -57.40 -2.82
N VAL A 287 -11.40 -56.09 -3.05
CA VAL A 287 -12.70 -55.40 -2.95
C VAL A 287 -12.55 -54.07 -3.72
N GLU A 288 -13.50 -53.76 -4.61
CA GLU A 288 -13.60 -52.43 -5.24
C GLU A 288 -14.23 -51.44 -4.24
N ALA A 289 -13.71 -50.21 -4.17
CA ALA A 289 -14.32 -49.16 -3.35
C ALA A 289 -15.32 -48.37 -4.21
N GLU A 290 -16.60 -48.52 -3.92
CA GLU A 290 -17.69 -47.83 -4.61
C GLU A 290 -17.65 -46.30 -4.39
N TRP A 291 -17.97 -45.55 -5.44
CA TRP A 291 -18.19 -44.11 -5.37
C TRP A 291 -19.59 -43.79 -4.80
N PRO A 292 -19.83 -42.59 -4.24
CA PRO A 292 -21.14 -42.23 -3.70
C PRO A 292 -22.23 -42.19 -4.78
N VAL A 293 -23.32 -42.94 -4.56
CA VAL A 293 -24.45 -43.04 -5.48
C VAL A 293 -25.34 -41.80 -5.41
N ALA A 294 -25.79 -41.31 -6.57
CA ALA A 294 -26.70 -40.17 -6.71
C ALA A 294 -28.14 -40.49 -6.23
N PRO A 295 -28.95 -39.49 -5.81
CA PRO A 295 -30.33 -39.72 -5.38
C PRO A 295 -31.23 -40.17 -6.54
N PRO A 296 -32.31 -40.94 -6.27
CA PRO A 296 -33.10 -41.60 -7.31
C PRO A 296 -34.05 -40.64 -8.03
N SER A 297 -34.05 -40.69 -9.37
CA SER A 297 -35.04 -40.01 -10.21
C SER A 297 -36.37 -40.77 -10.22
N VAL A 298 -37.47 -40.04 -10.07
CA VAL A 298 -38.85 -40.56 -10.17
C VAL A 298 -39.32 -40.43 -11.63
N ALA A 299 -39.79 -41.53 -12.21
CA ALA A 299 -40.63 -41.53 -13.41
C ALA A 299 -42.12 -41.36 -12.97
N GLU A 300 -43.05 -40.79 -13.73
CA GLU A 300 -43.10 -40.50 -15.18
C GLU A 300 -43.78 -39.14 -15.42
N SER A 301 -43.72 -38.62 -16.65
CA SER A 301 -44.67 -37.61 -17.16
C SER A 301 -44.84 -37.74 -18.68
N PRO A 302 -46.00 -37.40 -19.26
CA PRO A 302 -46.36 -37.82 -20.62
C PRO A 302 -45.61 -37.04 -21.72
N PRO A 303 -45.46 -37.61 -22.92
CA PRO A 303 -44.68 -36.98 -24.00
C PRO A 303 -45.47 -35.84 -24.66
N GLY A 304 -44.93 -34.62 -24.69
CA GLY A 304 -45.64 -33.52 -25.35
C GLY A 304 -45.15 -32.08 -25.16
N SER A 305 -43.86 -31.80 -25.31
CA SER A 305 -43.37 -30.43 -25.62
C SER A 305 -42.00 -30.49 -26.30
N PRO A 306 -41.68 -29.55 -27.21
CA PRO A 306 -40.39 -29.55 -27.89
C PRO A 306 -39.27 -29.20 -26.91
N THR A 307 -38.22 -30.01 -26.89
CA THR A 307 -36.95 -29.67 -26.25
C THR A 307 -36.36 -28.42 -26.89
N THR A 308 -36.43 -27.29 -26.18
CA THR A 308 -35.48 -26.19 -26.40
C THR A 308 -34.07 -26.71 -26.09
N PRO A 309 -33.05 -26.39 -26.91
CA PRO A 309 -31.68 -26.80 -26.61
C PRO A 309 -31.24 -26.23 -25.25
N GLU A 310 -30.52 -27.02 -24.45
CA GLU A 310 -29.95 -26.54 -23.18
C GLU A 310 -28.91 -25.46 -23.48
N THR A 311 -29.31 -24.20 -23.31
CA THR A 311 -28.43 -23.04 -23.48
C THR A 311 -27.41 -23.01 -22.36
N VAL A 312 -26.13 -22.95 -22.73
CA VAL A 312 -25.01 -22.77 -21.79
C VAL A 312 -25.27 -21.54 -20.91
N PRO A 313 -25.11 -21.62 -19.57
CA PRO A 313 -25.29 -20.47 -18.69
C PRO A 313 -24.29 -19.36 -19.01
N MET A 314 -24.75 -18.12 -19.15
CA MET A 314 -23.88 -16.97 -19.46
C MET A 314 -22.84 -16.65 -18.37
N THR A 315 -22.98 -17.24 -17.17
CA THR A 315 -22.04 -17.11 -16.05
C THR A 315 -20.93 -18.17 -16.03
N ILE A 316 -20.99 -19.17 -16.91
CA ILE A 316 -20.06 -20.32 -16.88
C ILE A 316 -18.59 -19.90 -17.01
N GLY A 317 -18.29 -18.83 -17.77
CA GLY A 317 -16.93 -18.31 -17.91
C GLY A 317 -16.37 -17.82 -16.57
N ALA A 318 -17.14 -17.04 -15.82
CA ALA A 318 -16.77 -16.55 -14.50
C ALA A 318 -16.63 -17.69 -13.48
N GLU A 319 -17.54 -18.67 -13.50
CA GLU A 319 -17.50 -19.85 -12.63
C GLU A 319 -16.24 -20.71 -12.89
N LEU A 320 -15.86 -20.91 -14.16
CA LEU A 320 -14.64 -21.63 -14.52
C LEU A 320 -13.37 -20.87 -14.15
N ILE A 321 -13.34 -19.54 -14.31
CA ILE A 321 -12.21 -18.70 -13.87
C ILE A 321 -12.02 -18.82 -12.35
N GLU A 322 -13.09 -18.65 -11.57
CA GLU A 322 -13.06 -18.76 -10.10
C GLU A 322 -12.60 -20.16 -9.65
N LEU A 323 -13.11 -21.21 -10.29
CA LEU A 323 -12.74 -22.61 -9.98
C LEU A 323 -11.27 -22.90 -10.33
N VAL A 324 -10.75 -22.40 -11.46
CA VAL A 324 -9.32 -22.51 -11.79
C VAL A 324 -8.49 -21.74 -10.77
N ARG A 325 -8.85 -20.48 -10.50
CA ARG A 325 -8.12 -19.59 -9.58
C ARG A 325 -8.00 -20.19 -8.19
N LYS A 326 -9.12 -20.63 -7.60
CA LYS A 326 -9.20 -21.25 -6.27
C LYS A 326 -8.33 -22.50 -6.12
N ASN A 327 -8.17 -23.28 -7.19
CA ASN A 327 -7.44 -24.55 -7.17
C ASN A 327 -5.97 -24.44 -7.65
N THR A 328 -5.60 -23.38 -8.36
CA THR A 328 -4.27 -23.24 -8.98
C THR A 328 -3.46 -22.04 -8.48
N SER A 329 -4.09 -21.08 -7.79
CA SER A 329 -3.50 -19.81 -7.35
C SER A 329 -2.94 -18.90 -8.47
N LEU A 330 -3.36 -19.14 -9.72
CA LEU A 330 -3.09 -18.28 -10.87
C LEU A 330 -3.79 -16.92 -10.74
N SER A 331 -3.23 -15.88 -11.37
CA SER A 331 -3.91 -14.58 -11.49
C SER A 331 -5.22 -14.71 -12.29
N TYR A 332 -6.12 -13.74 -12.16
CA TYR A 332 -7.41 -13.72 -12.87
C TYR A 332 -7.18 -13.83 -14.39
N GLU A 333 -6.27 -13.02 -14.93
CA GLU A 333 -5.93 -13.04 -16.35
C GLU A 333 -5.29 -14.36 -16.78
N LEU A 334 -4.37 -14.93 -15.98
CA LEU A 334 -3.79 -16.25 -16.29
C LEU A 334 -4.83 -17.37 -16.21
N SER A 335 -5.82 -17.26 -15.31
CA SER A 335 -6.93 -18.20 -15.19
C SER A 335 -7.86 -18.10 -16.41
N ARG A 336 -8.19 -16.87 -16.85
CA ARG A 336 -8.96 -16.58 -18.06
C ARG A 336 -8.27 -17.13 -19.32
N VAL A 337 -6.95 -16.93 -19.46
CA VAL A 337 -6.13 -17.51 -20.53
C VAL A 337 -6.11 -19.04 -20.45
N ALA A 338 -5.93 -19.63 -19.26
CA ALA A 338 -5.93 -21.08 -19.09
C ALA A 338 -7.25 -21.74 -19.49
N VAL A 339 -8.40 -21.18 -19.06
CA VAL A 339 -9.72 -21.65 -19.48
C VAL A 339 -9.90 -21.47 -20.98
N GLY A 340 -9.57 -20.29 -21.54
CA GLY A 340 -9.69 -20.02 -22.97
C GLY A 340 -8.86 -20.97 -23.86
N VAL A 341 -7.63 -21.29 -23.47
CA VAL A 341 -6.77 -22.26 -24.18
C VAL A 341 -7.33 -23.68 -24.11
N VAL A 342 -7.81 -24.12 -22.95
CA VAL A 342 -8.40 -25.46 -22.80
C VAL A 342 -9.70 -25.58 -23.58
N VAL A 343 -10.62 -24.61 -23.44
CA VAL A 343 -11.91 -24.60 -24.14
C VAL A 343 -11.72 -24.47 -25.66
N GLY A 344 -10.83 -23.60 -26.12
CA GLY A 344 -10.50 -23.47 -27.55
C GLY A 344 -9.87 -24.74 -28.14
N HIS A 345 -8.99 -25.42 -27.40
CA HIS A 345 -8.48 -26.72 -27.86
C HIS A 345 -9.59 -27.77 -27.92
N LEU A 346 -10.45 -27.86 -26.90
CA LEU A 346 -11.62 -28.75 -26.91
C LEU A 346 -12.58 -28.44 -28.06
N GLN A 347 -12.78 -27.18 -28.44
CA GLN A 347 -13.60 -26.78 -29.58
C GLN A 347 -13.05 -27.37 -30.88
N THR A 348 -11.73 -27.28 -31.10
CA THR A 348 -11.08 -27.89 -32.27
C THR A 348 -11.05 -29.42 -32.24
N ALA A 349 -11.00 -30.04 -31.06
CA ALA A 349 -10.95 -31.50 -30.90
C ALA A 349 -12.35 -32.16 -30.92
N LEU A 350 -13.42 -31.44 -30.56
CA LEU A 350 -14.78 -31.95 -30.41
C LEU A 350 -15.79 -31.14 -31.26
N PRO A 351 -15.84 -31.32 -32.59
CA PRO A 351 -16.74 -30.56 -33.48
C PRO A 351 -18.23 -30.67 -33.09
N GLN A 352 -18.65 -31.75 -32.43
CA GLN A 352 -20.03 -31.96 -31.98
C GLN A 352 -20.44 -31.05 -30.81
N ALA A 353 -19.48 -30.45 -30.10
CA ALA A 353 -19.70 -29.54 -28.98
C ALA A 353 -19.26 -28.10 -29.30
N SER A 354 -18.92 -27.81 -30.58
CA SER A 354 -18.33 -26.54 -31.00
C SER A 354 -19.18 -25.33 -30.57
N ASP A 355 -20.48 -25.35 -30.89
CA ASP A 355 -21.39 -24.25 -30.62
C ASP A 355 -21.52 -23.96 -29.11
N ALA A 356 -21.53 -25.00 -28.28
CA ALA A 356 -21.59 -24.86 -26.82
C ALA A 356 -20.28 -24.31 -26.24
N LEU A 357 -19.13 -24.76 -26.75
CA LEU A 357 -17.82 -24.26 -26.34
C LEU A 357 -17.58 -22.82 -26.84
N GLU A 358 -18.15 -22.44 -27.99
CA GLU A 358 -18.16 -21.06 -28.48
C GLU A 358 -18.94 -20.15 -27.52
N GLN A 359 -20.11 -20.57 -27.02
CA GLN A 359 -20.83 -19.81 -25.98
C GLN A 359 -20.03 -19.68 -24.67
N VAL A 360 -19.22 -20.69 -24.29
CA VAL A 360 -18.28 -20.57 -23.15
C VAL A 360 -17.19 -19.53 -23.44
N LEU A 361 -16.61 -19.52 -24.66
CA LEU A 361 -15.60 -18.54 -25.05
C LEU A 361 -16.17 -17.11 -25.13
N LEU A 362 -17.39 -16.95 -25.62
CA LEU A 362 -18.11 -15.67 -25.62
C LEU A 362 -18.37 -15.18 -24.18
N SER A 363 -18.85 -16.06 -23.30
CA SER A 363 -19.02 -15.77 -21.86
C SER A 363 -17.70 -15.29 -21.20
N LEU A 364 -16.54 -15.87 -21.55
CA LEU A 364 -15.21 -15.45 -21.05
C LEU A 364 -14.73 -14.09 -21.58
N VAL A 365 -15.32 -13.59 -22.68
CA VAL A 365 -15.07 -12.25 -23.22
C VAL A 365 -16.06 -11.26 -22.61
N GLU A 366 -17.36 -11.56 -22.64
CA GLU A 366 -18.43 -10.72 -22.11
C GLU A 366 -18.35 -10.53 -20.59
N SER A 367 -17.78 -11.49 -19.84
CA SER A 367 -17.52 -11.37 -18.40
C SER A 367 -16.47 -10.31 -18.04
N LYS A 368 -15.77 -9.73 -19.02
CA LYS A 368 -14.84 -8.62 -18.81
C LYS A 368 -15.54 -7.26 -18.81
N ASP A 369 -16.59 -7.12 -19.63
CA ASP A 369 -17.32 -5.86 -19.83
C ASP A 369 -18.59 -5.80 -18.97
N SER A 370 -19.16 -6.96 -18.65
CA SER A 370 -20.25 -7.09 -17.69
C SER A 370 -19.69 -7.23 -16.28
N SER A 371 -20.13 -6.38 -15.34
CA SER A 371 -19.98 -6.59 -13.90
C SER A 371 -20.92 -7.71 -13.39
N ALA A 372 -20.92 -8.83 -14.11
CA ALA A 372 -21.72 -10.02 -13.88
C ALA A 372 -21.25 -10.68 -12.59
N ALA A 373 -21.80 -10.20 -11.48
CA ALA A 373 -21.74 -10.90 -10.21
C ALA A 373 -22.13 -12.37 -10.44
N LEU A 374 -21.37 -13.29 -9.85
CA LEU A 374 -21.69 -14.71 -9.82
C LEU A 374 -23.16 -14.90 -9.40
N PRO A 375 -23.85 -15.93 -9.91
CA PRO A 375 -25.27 -16.16 -9.64
C PRO A 375 -25.62 -15.98 -8.16
N GLN A 376 -26.70 -15.22 -7.92
CA GLN A 376 -27.09 -14.64 -6.65
C GLN A 376 -27.00 -15.62 -5.46
N GLY A 377 -25.85 -15.61 -4.76
CA GLY A 377 -25.54 -16.52 -3.65
C GLY A 377 -24.12 -17.12 -3.65
N GLN A 378 -23.40 -17.13 -4.78
CA GLN A 378 -21.97 -17.42 -4.78
C GLN A 378 -21.16 -16.13 -4.56
N VAL A 379 -20.46 -16.04 -3.43
CA VAL A 379 -19.50 -14.96 -3.15
C VAL A 379 -18.14 -15.36 -3.71
N CYS A 380 -17.44 -14.44 -4.37
CA CYS A 380 -16.08 -14.68 -4.83
C CYS A 380 -15.15 -14.95 -3.63
N HIS A 381 -14.23 -15.91 -3.76
CA HIS A 381 -13.27 -16.23 -2.69
C HIS A 381 -12.47 -15.00 -2.27
N ASP A 382 -12.03 -14.20 -3.24
CA ASP A 382 -11.19 -13.03 -2.96
C ASP A 382 -11.98 -11.89 -2.31
N GLU A 383 -13.28 -11.76 -2.61
CA GLU A 383 -14.18 -10.83 -1.93
C GLU A 383 -14.28 -11.16 -0.42
N GLN A 384 -14.45 -12.46 -0.08
CA GLN A 384 -14.45 -12.94 1.31
C GLN A 384 -13.09 -12.73 1.99
N ARG A 385 -11.97 -12.97 1.30
CA ARG A 385 -10.63 -12.74 1.85
C ARG A 385 -10.37 -11.27 2.11
N LEU A 386 -10.73 -10.38 1.19
CA LEU A 386 -10.62 -8.92 1.37
C LEU A 386 -11.46 -8.43 2.56
N GLU A 387 -12.70 -8.92 2.73
CA GLU A 387 -13.55 -8.55 3.86
C GLU A 387 -12.89 -8.91 5.21
N VAL A 388 -12.34 -10.14 5.32
CA VAL A 388 -11.62 -10.58 6.52
C VAL A 388 -10.36 -9.76 6.76
N ILE A 389 -9.53 -9.55 5.73
CA ILE A 389 -8.26 -8.84 5.85
C ILE A 389 -8.48 -7.37 6.25
N PHE A 390 -9.40 -6.66 5.59
CA PHE A 390 -9.72 -5.28 5.97
C PHE A 390 -10.30 -5.19 7.39
N SER A 391 -11.17 -6.13 7.78
CA SER A 391 -11.74 -6.18 9.13
C SER A 391 -10.68 -6.42 10.21
N ASP A 392 -9.74 -7.34 9.98
CA ASP A 392 -8.68 -7.65 10.94
C ASP A 392 -7.62 -6.54 11.01
N LEU A 393 -7.24 -5.94 9.88
CA LEU A 393 -6.32 -4.79 9.86
C LEU A 393 -6.94 -3.54 10.54
N ALA A 394 -8.25 -3.30 10.39
CA ALA A 394 -8.95 -2.26 11.13
C ALA A 394 -8.94 -2.51 12.65
N ARG A 395 -9.15 -3.76 13.08
CA ARG A 395 -9.01 -4.15 14.51
C ARG A 395 -7.60 -3.93 15.03
N HIS A 396 -6.57 -4.32 14.28
CA HIS A 396 -5.17 -4.09 14.65
C HIS A 396 -4.84 -2.59 14.79
N ARG A 397 -5.43 -1.73 13.96
CA ARG A 397 -5.32 -0.27 14.09
C ARG A 397 -5.96 0.25 15.37
N ASP A 398 -7.15 -0.21 15.74
CA ASP A 398 -7.81 0.21 16.99
C ASP A 398 -7.10 -0.36 18.24
N ASP A 399 -6.55 -1.58 18.17
CA ASP A 399 -5.70 -2.17 19.22
C ASP A 399 -4.37 -1.41 19.39
N SER A 400 -3.78 -0.90 18.30
CA SER A 400 -2.55 -0.11 18.35
C SER A 400 -2.71 1.20 19.13
N GLN A 401 -3.92 1.77 19.14
CA GLN A 401 -4.27 2.92 19.97
C GLN A 401 -4.41 2.56 21.46
N GLN A 402 -4.57 1.27 21.81
CA GLN A 402 -5.00 0.85 23.15
C GLN A 402 -3.94 0.19 24.03
N ARG A 403 -2.82 -0.40 23.55
CA ARG A 403 -1.65 -0.72 24.42
C ARG A 403 -0.35 -1.18 23.75
N SER A 404 0.75 -0.75 24.37
CA SER A 404 2.16 -0.85 23.95
C SER A 404 2.86 -2.23 24.06
N TRP A 405 2.14 -3.35 24.19
CA TRP A 405 2.76 -4.66 24.50
C TRP A 405 2.57 -5.75 23.44
N ALA A 406 1.60 -5.61 22.52
CA ALA A 406 1.30 -6.64 21.50
C ALA A 406 2.18 -6.53 20.22
N LEU A 407 2.74 -5.34 19.97
CA LEU A 407 3.44 -4.90 18.75
C LEU A 407 4.72 -5.68 18.37
N HIS A 408 5.05 -6.77 19.06
CA HIS A 408 6.23 -7.60 18.79
C HIS A 408 5.88 -9.07 18.50
N GLU A 409 4.66 -9.52 18.82
CA GLU A 409 4.18 -10.87 18.46
C GLU A 409 3.26 -10.85 17.22
N ASP A 410 2.67 -9.69 16.89
CA ASP A 410 1.75 -9.49 15.77
C ASP A 410 2.43 -9.23 14.41
N HIS A 411 3.72 -8.88 14.38
CA HIS A 411 4.43 -8.44 13.18
C HIS A 411 4.28 -9.40 12.00
N ALA A 412 4.52 -10.70 12.23
CA ALA A 412 4.43 -11.71 11.17
C ALA A 412 2.99 -11.92 10.68
N LEU A 413 1.99 -11.81 11.57
CA LEU A 413 0.58 -11.94 11.21
C LEU A 413 0.14 -10.76 10.32
N ILE A 414 0.50 -9.53 10.72
CA ILE A 414 0.18 -8.32 9.96
C ILE A 414 0.94 -8.32 8.62
N ALA A 415 2.19 -8.76 8.59
CA ALA A 415 2.94 -8.93 7.35
C ALA A 415 2.23 -9.90 6.39
N CYS A 416 1.80 -11.08 6.87
CA CYS A 416 1.03 -12.02 6.07
C CYS A 416 -0.28 -11.42 5.55
N TYR A 417 -1.04 -10.68 6.37
CA TYR A 417 -2.26 -10.01 5.92
C TYR A 417 -2.00 -8.94 4.84
N LEU A 418 -0.92 -8.16 4.96
CA LEU A 418 -0.56 -7.13 3.97
C LEU A 418 0.02 -7.73 2.68
N GLU A 419 0.77 -8.83 2.76
CA GLU A 419 1.26 -9.59 1.61
C GLU A 419 0.11 -10.27 0.86
N GLU A 420 -0.85 -10.86 1.58
CA GLU A 420 -2.06 -11.44 0.99
C GLU A 420 -2.95 -10.35 0.36
N LEU A 421 -3.13 -9.20 1.03
CA LEU A 421 -3.84 -8.04 0.48
C LEU A 421 -3.19 -7.56 -0.82
N LEU A 422 -1.86 -7.33 -0.81
CA LEU A 422 -1.12 -6.91 -1.99
C LEU A 422 -1.25 -7.91 -3.14
N LYS A 423 -1.18 -9.22 -2.83
CA LYS A 423 -1.38 -10.28 -3.81
C LYS A 423 -2.78 -10.22 -4.41
N ILE A 424 -3.83 -10.12 -3.60
CA ILE A 424 -5.21 -10.06 -4.10
C ILE A 424 -5.40 -8.80 -4.97
N LEU A 425 -4.99 -7.62 -4.50
CA LEU A 425 -5.14 -6.37 -5.26
C LEU A 425 -4.37 -6.36 -6.60
N THR A 426 -3.33 -7.20 -6.76
CA THR A 426 -2.53 -7.31 -7.99
C THR A 426 -3.01 -8.44 -8.91
N ASP A 427 -3.36 -9.60 -8.33
CA ASP A 427 -3.64 -10.84 -9.07
C ASP A 427 -5.13 -11.11 -9.30
N ALA A 428 -6.05 -10.47 -8.57
CA ALA A 428 -7.49 -10.74 -8.63
C ALA A 428 -8.21 -10.00 -9.77
N ASP A 429 -9.52 -10.22 -9.86
CA ASP A 429 -10.40 -9.37 -10.65
C ASP A 429 -10.30 -7.92 -10.15
N PRO A 430 -9.90 -6.95 -11.01
CA PRO A 430 -9.82 -5.55 -10.63
C PRO A 430 -11.16 -4.98 -10.16
N GLU A 431 -12.30 -5.42 -10.69
CA GLU A 431 -13.62 -4.92 -10.31
C GLU A 431 -14.07 -5.43 -8.93
N VAL A 432 -13.68 -6.66 -8.54
CA VAL A 432 -13.87 -7.14 -7.15
C VAL A 432 -13.03 -6.31 -6.18
N SER A 433 -11.75 -6.12 -6.50
CA SER A 433 -10.83 -5.31 -5.67
C SER A 433 -11.31 -3.86 -5.52
N LYS A 434 -11.71 -3.24 -6.64
CA LYS A 434 -12.27 -1.89 -6.71
C LYS A 434 -13.59 -1.75 -5.95
N ARG A 435 -14.50 -2.74 -6.05
CA ARG A 435 -15.74 -2.77 -5.25
C ARG A 435 -15.42 -2.80 -3.76
N MET A 436 -14.55 -3.72 -3.33
CA MET A 436 -14.18 -3.88 -1.93
C MET A 436 -13.50 -2.64 -1.34
N CYS A 437 -12.59 -2.00 -2.08
CA CYS A 437 -11.99 -0.74 -1.65
C CYS A 437 -12.98 0.44 -1.58
N LYS A 438 -14.13 0.37 -2.28
CA LYS A 438 -15.19 1.40 -2.29
C LYS A 438 -16.27 1.20 -1.22
N VAL A 439 -16.29 0.06 -0.53
CA VAL A 439 -17.27 -0.23 0.53
C VAL A 439 -17.25 0.86 1.61
N ASN A 440 -18.44 1.21 2.13
CA ASN A 440 -18.64 2.21 3.18
C ASN A 440 -17.97 3.58 2.93
N HIS A 441 -17.95 4.05 1.68
CA HIS A 441 -17.25 5.30 1.30
C HIS A 441 -15.74 5.23 1.60
N PHE A 442 -15.10 4.14 1.16
CA PHE A 442 -13.65 3.89 1.29
C PHE A 442 -13.15 3.73 2.74
N GLU A 443 -14.00 3.31 3.67
CA GLU A 443 -13.67 3.10 5.08
C GLU A 443 -12.43 2.22 5.28
N SER A 444 -12.31 1.14 4.51
CA SER A 444 -11.16 0.22 4.56
C SER A 444 -9.85 0.90 4.14
N VAL A 445 -9.89 1.75 3.12
CA VAL A 445 -8.71 2.49 2.62
C VAL A 445 -8.29 3.55 3.65
N LEU A 446 -9.24 4.32 4.18
CA LEU A 446 -8.98 5.35 5.20
C LEU A 446 -8.50 4.75 6.53
N SER A 447 -8.94 3.53 6.86
CA SER A 447 -8.44 2.76 8.01
C SER A 447 -6.98 2.34 7.81
N LEU A 448 -6.59 1.91 6.61
CA LEU A 448 -5.18 1.63 6.29
C LEU A 448 -4.30 2.88 6.30
N VAL A 449 -4.80 4.02 5.81
CA VAL A 449 -4.10 5.32 5.92
C VAL A 449 -3.88 5.69 7.39
N SER A 450 -4.91 5.55 8.23
CA SER A 450 -4.79 5.76 9.68
C SER A 450 -3.78 4.80 10.32
N TYR A 451 -3.74 3.56 9.87
CA TYR A 451 -2.79 2.55 10.36
C TYR A 451 -1.35 2.88 9.97
N TYR A 452 -1.11 3.35 8.73
CA TYR A 452 0.21 3.82 8.27
C TYR A 452 0.77 4.96 9.14
N GLN A 453 -0.09 5.91 9.56
CA GLN A 453 0.30 7.00 10.46
C GLN A 453 0.82 6.48 11.82
N MET A 454 0.21 5.43 12.35
CA MET A 454 0.53 4.86 13.67
C MET A 454 1.62 3.78 13.64
N GLU A 455 1.85 3.15 12.49
CA GLU A 455 2.86 2.11 12.33
C GLU A 455 4.27 2.70 12.22
N HIS A 456 5.20 2.20 13.03
CA HIS A 456 6.60 2.65 13.08
C HIS A 456 7.58 1.64 12.46
N ARG A 457 7.14 0.39 12.22
CA ARG A 457 7.98 -0.69 11.69
C ARG A 457 8.14 -0.54 10.17
N VAL A 458 9.35 -0.17 9.73
CA VAL A 458 9.73 0.05 8.32
C VAL A 458 9.23 -1.05 7.37
N SER A 459 9.35 -2.33 7.75
CA SER A 459 8.91 -3.46 6.91
C SER A 459 7.40 -3.47 6.64
N LEU A 460 6.58 -3.07 7.62
CA LEU A 460 5.14 -2.97 7.46
C LEU A 460 4.75 -1.69 6.71
N ARG A 461 5.47 -0.57 6.94
CA ARG A 461 5.33 0.64 6.10
C ARG A 461 5.61 0.35 4.63
N LEU A 462 6.67 -0.40 4.31
CA LEU A 462 7.00 -0.82 2.95
C LEU A 462 5.90 -1.67 2.30
N LEU A 463 5.26 -2.57 3.06
CA LEU A 463 4.12 -3.34 2.57
C LEU A 463 2.88 -2.46 2.35
N LEU A 464 2.57 -1.56 3.28
CA LEU A 464 1.47 -0.58 3.15
C LEU A 464 1.66 0.34 1.93
N LEU A 465 2.89 0.83 1.68
CA LEU A 465 3.21 1.64 0.49
C LEU A 465 2.94 0.86 -0.81
N LYS A 466 3.32 -0.42 -0.88
CA LYS A 466 3.00 -1.28 -2.03
C LYS A 466 1.49 -1.49 -2.18
N VAL A 467 0.77 -1.69 -1.08
CA VAL A 467 -0.70 -1.80 -1.08
C VAL A 467 -1.35 -0.51 -1.60
N PHE A 468 -0.91 0.67 -1.15
CA PHE A 468 -1.41 1.94 -1.69
C PHE A 468 -1.08 2.11 -3.18
N GLY A 469 0.12 1.76 -3.63
CA GLY A 469 0.48 1.76 -5.05
C GLY A 469 -0.40 0.83 -5.89
N ALA A 470 -0.71 -0.37 -5.39
CA ALA A 470 -1.67 -1.27 -6.03
C ALA A 470 -3.08 -0.65 -6.08
N MET A 471 -3.56 -0.04 -4.99
CA MET A 471 -4.84 0.69 -4.97
C MET A 471 -4.89 1.84 -5.99
N CYS A 472 -3.81 2.60 -6.17
CA CYS A 472 -3.73 3.65 -7.20
C CYS A 472 -3.89 3.09 -8.62
N SER A 473 -3.45 1.86 -8.88
CA SER A 473 -3.60 1.23 -10.20
C SER A 473 -5.04 0.80 -10.54
N LEU A 474 -5.90 0.61 -9.55
CA LEU A 474 -7.25 0.07 -9.73
C LEU A 474 -8.26 1.10 -10.25
N ASP A 475 -8.28 2.32 -9.72
CA ASP A 475 -9.32 3.32 -10.04
C ASP A 475 -8.96 4.75 -9.64
N ALA A 476 -9.30 5.73 -10.50
CA ALA A 476 -9.08 7.15 -10.24
C ALA A 476 -9.70 7.64 -8.91
N SER A 477 -10.88 7.13 -8.51
CA SER A 477 -11.51 7.59 -7.27
C SER A 477 -10.76 7.13 -6.02
N LEU A 478 -9.93 6.09 -6.11
CA LEU A 478 -9.04 5.69 -5.02
C LEU A 478 -7.88 6.69 -4.88
N ILE A 479 -7.30 7.13 -6.00
CA ILE A 479 -6.29 8.21 -6.01
C ILE A 479 -6.87 9.48 -5.38
N SER A 480 -8.05 9.93 -5.82
CA SER A 480 -8.73 11.09 -5.26
C SER A 480 -9.01 10.95 -3.75
N THR A 481 -9.41 9.75 -3.30
CA THR A 481 -9.62 9.47 -1.86
C THR A 481 -8.31 9.53 -1.06
N LEU A 482 -7.23 8.94 -1.59
CA LEU A 482 -5.90 8.98 -0.95
C LEU A 482 -5.35 10.41 -0.91
N LEU A 483 -5.53 11.20 -1.97
CA LEU A 483 -5.16 12.61 -2.05
C LEU A 483 -5.88 13.45 -0.99
N ASN A 484 -7.20 13.27 -0.84
CA ASN A 484 -8.01 14.00 0.14
C ASN A 484 -7.83 13.49 1.59
N SER A 485 -7.12 12.38 1.79
CA SER A 485 -6.77 11.86 3.12
C SER A 485 -5.54 12.54 3.72
N ILE A 486 -5.17 12.18 4.95
CA ILE A 486 -3.91 12.62 5.59
C ILE A 486 -2.65 12.03 4.94
N LEU A 487 -2.77 11.04 4.06
CA LEU A 487 -1.63 10.27 3.54
C LEU A 487 -0.54 11.16 2.91
N PRO A 488 -0.82 12.15 2.04
CA PRO A 488 0.25 12.92 1.39
C PRO A 488 1.09 13.74 2.38
N MET A 489 0.46 14.26 3.44
CA MET A 489 1.16 14.96 4.53
C MET A 489 2.09 14.01 5.31
N GLU A 490 1.60 12.81 5.63
CA GLU A 490 2.38 11.80 6.34
C GLU A 490 3.53 11.24 5.48
N LEU A 491 3.34 11.09 4.17
CA LEU A 491 4.40 10.71 3.24
C LEU A 491 5.47 11.82 3.11
N ALA A 492 5.07 13.08 2.96
CA ALA A 492 6.01 14.21 2.91
C ALA A 492 6.85 14.33 4.20
N ARG A 493 6.20 14.21 5.37
CA ARG A 493 6.84 14.18 6.68
C ARG A 493 7.80 12.99 6.82
N ASP A 494 7.42 11.82 6.33
CA ASP A 494 8.25 10.59 6.36
C ASP A 494 9.50 10.69 5.45
N LEU A 495 9.41 11.38 4.30
CA LEU A 495 10.57 11.68 3.43
C LEU A 495 11.58 12.61 4.09
N GLN A 496 11.12 13.65 4.79
CA GLN A 496 12.01 14.64 5.42
C GLN A 496 12.63 14.14 6.74
N THR A 497 11.95 13.26 7.47
CA THR A 497 12.38 12.84 8.82
C THR A 497 13.24 11.58 8.87
N ASP A 498 13.03 10.63 7.95
CA ASP A 498 13.81 9.39 7.90
C ASP A 498 14.43 9.19 6.52
N THR A 499 15.59 9.83 6.35
CA THR A 499 16.40 9.88 5.12
C THR A 499 17.50 8.81 5.05
N GLN A 500 17.52 7.86 6.00
CA GLN A 500 18.54 6.81 6.05
C GLN A 500 18.09 5.54 5.34
N GLU A 501 16.78 5.26 5.35
CA GLU A 501 16.20 4.08 4.70
C GLU A 501 15.86 4.35 3.23
N HIS A 502 16.87 4.20 2.36
CA HIS A 502 16.76 4.42 0.92
C HIS A 502 15.57 3.68 0.28
N GLN A 503 15.32 2.41 0.64
CA GLN A 503 14.22 1.65 0.03
C GLN A 503 12.86 2.27 0.38
N LYS A 504 12.68 2.69 1.64
CA LYS A 504 11.46 3.39 2.07
C LYS A 504 11.31 4.71 1.34
N MET A 505 12.37 5.52 1.24
CA MET A 505 12.31 6.79 0.51
C MET A 505 11.83 6.61 -0.94
N CYS A 506 12.38 5.64 -1.68
CA CYS A 506 11.96 5.35 -3.05
C CYS A 506 10.46 5.02 -3.13
N TYR A 507 9.95 4.13 -2.28
CA TYR A 507 8.52 3.77 -2.26
C TYR A 507 7.62 4.92 -1.77
N THR A 508 8.02 5.68 -0.76
CA THR A 508 7.27 6.85 -0.25
C THR A 508 7.15 7.92 -1.34
N ALA A 509 8.24 8.24 -2.05
CA ALA A 509 8.22 9.20 -3.15
C ALA A 509 7.43 8.68 -4.37
N LEU A 510 7.54 7.39 -4.72
CA LEU A 510 6.77 6.77 -5.79
C LEU A 510 5.26 6.82 -5.52
N VAL A 511 4.81 6.43 -4.32
CA VAL A 511 3.39 6.47 -3.94
C VAL A 511 2.88 7.92 -3.92
N LEU A 512 3.69 8.87 -3.44
CA LEU A 512 3.31 10.29 -3.47
C LEU A 512 3.20 10.82 -4.92
N THR A 513 4.08 10.37 -5.83
CA THR A 513 3.99 10.67 -7.27
C THR A 513 2.71 10.07 -7.88
N MET A 514 2.36 8.83 -7.52
CA MET A 514 1.12 8.16 -7.94
C MET A 514 -0.14 8.88 -7.44
N ILE A 515 -0.09 9.50 -6.27
CA ILE A 515 -1.23 10.25 -5.72
C ILE A 515 -1.43 11.58 -6.47
N PHE A 516 -0.35 12.27 -6.84
CA PHE A 516 -0.43 13.54 -7.58
C PHE A 516 -0.58 13.37 -9.11
N SER A 517 -0.42 12.16 -9.66
CA SER A 517 -0.38 11.94 -11.12
C SER A 517 -1.65 12.35 -11.87
N MET A 518 -2.79 12.49 -11.18
CA MET A 518 -4.06 12.93 -11.78
C MET A 518 -4.19 14.46 -11.92
N GLY A 519 -3.30 15.25 -11.30
CA GLY A 519 -3.37 16.72 -11.31
C GLY A 519 -4.58 17.32 -10.57
N GLU A 520 -5.27 16.54 -9.73
CA GLU A 520 -6.39 17.01 -8.92
C GLU A 520 -5.97 18.06 -7.88
N GLN A 521 -6.89 18.97 -7.54
CA GLN A 521 -6.61 20.05 -6.57
C GLN A 521 -6.36 19.49 -5.16
N VAL A 522 -5.17 19.77 -4.63
CA VAL A 522 -4.77 19.37 -3.27
C VAL A 522 -5.49 20.23 -2.22
N PRO A 523 -6.07 19.66 -1.15
CA PRO A 523 -6.72 20.45 -0.10
C PRO A 523 -5.77 21.41 0.62
N TYR A 524 -6.27 22.61 0.99
CA TYR A 524 -5.45 23.70 1.52
C TYR A 524 -4.64 23.35 2.79
N HIS A 525 -5.11 22.41 3.62
CA HIS A 525 -4.42 22.03 4.86
C HIS A 525 -3.17 21.18 4.60
N HIS A 526 -3.08 20.51 3.45
CA HIS A 526 -1.89 19.72 3.09
C HIS A 526 -0.64 20.58 2.91
N TYR A 527 -0.80 21.85 2.52
CA TYR A 527 0.29 22.82 2.40
C TYR A 527 0.93 23.21 3.74
N GLU A 528 0.42 22.76 4.90
CA GLU A 528 1.18 22.84 6.15
C GLU A 528 2.47 21.99 6.09
N HIS A 529 2.41 20.84 5.39
CA HIS A 529 3.53 19.91 5.20
C HIS A 529 4.10 19.97 3.77
N LEU A 530 3.26 20.18 2.75
CA LEU A 530 3.65 20.38 1.35
C LEU A 530 4.00 21.85 1.08
N ASN A 531 4.90 22.39 1.89
CA ASN A 531 5.28 23.79 1.90
C ASN A 531 6.57 24.08 1.10
N ALA A 532 7.08 25.31 1.19
CA ALA A 532 8.34 25.72 0.56
C ALA A 532 9.53 24.85 1.02
N ASP A 533 9.64 24.50 2.30
CA ASP A 533 10.73 23.67 2.85
C ASP A 533 10.69 22.23 2.28
N PHE A 534 9.49 21.71 1.99
CA PHE A 534 9.33 20.42 1.31
C PHE A 534 9.81 20.47 -0.14
N VAL A 535 9.40 21.48 -0.90
CA VAL A 535 9.90 21.71 -2.27
C VAL A 535 11.41 21.95 -2.27
N GLU A 536 11.93 22.73 -1.31
CA GLU A 536 13.34 23.02 -1.17
C GLU A 536 14.16 21.74 -0.93
N PHE A 537 13.65 20.84 -0.10
CA PHE A 537 14.20 19.51 0.14
C PHE A 537 14.16 18.63 -1.12
N LEU A 538 13.04 18.58 -1.84
CA LEU A 538 12.94 17.81 -3.09
C LEU A 538 14.00 18.26 -4.11
N LEU A 539 14.09 19.58 -4.36
CA LEU A 539 15.07 20.16 -5.28
C LEU A 539 16.52 19.91 -4.80
N GLY A 540 16.77 19.95 -3.49
CA GLY A 540 18.08 19.62 -2.93
C GLY A 540 18.51 18.18 -3.24
N VAL A 541 17.60 17.20 -3.11
CA VAL A 541 17.90 15.79 -3.45
C VAL A 541 18.09 15.58 -4.95
N VAL A 542 17.43 16.36 -5.81
CA VAL A 542 17.63 16.29 -7.27
C VAL A 542 18.99 16.85 -7.71
N GLU A 543 19.45 17.95 -7.10
CA GLU A 543 20.72 18.60 -7.44
C GLU A 543 21.94 17.96 -6.75
N ASP A 544 21.87 17.78 -5.44
CA ASP A 544 23.02 17.35 -4.60
C ASP A 544 23.03 15.83 -4.34
N GLY A 545 21.92 15.13 -4.60
CA GLY A 545 21.74 13.72 -4.25
C GLY A 545 21.63 13.49 -2.73
N LEU A 546 21.73 12.22 -2.32
CA LEU A 546 21.82 11.82 -0.91
C LEU A 546 22.92 10.78 -0.71
N PRO A 547 23.80 10.90 0.31
CA PRO A 547 24.80 9.89 0.63
C PRO A 547 24.21 8.51 0.96
N SER A 548 22.92 8.45 1.34
CA SER A 548 22.16 7.23 1.59
C SER A 548 21.77 6.46 0.32
N ASP A 549 21.93 7.05 -0.88
CA ASP A 549 21.56 6.43 -2.16
C ASP A 549 22.80 5.89 -2.91
N PRO A 550 23.10 4.58 -2.80
CA PRO A 550 24.20 3.95 -3.54
C PRO A 550 23.84 3.66 -5.01
N THR A 551 22.61 3.96 -5.46
CA THR A 551 22.09 3.63 -6.79
C THR A 551 21.88 4.83 -7.70
N GLU A 552 21.97 6.05 -7.16
CA GLU A 552 21.69 7.33 -7.83
C GLU A 552 20.27 7.40 -8.46
N GLN A 553 19.31 6.65 -7.91
CA GLN A 553 17.91 6.60 -8.39
C GLN A 553 17.00 7.65 -7.75
N LEU A 554 17.31 8.14 -6.54
CA LEU A 554 16.49 9.14 -5.86
C LEU A 554 16.34 10.45 -6.65
N PRO A 555 17.36 11.01 -7.33
CA PRO A 555 17.20 12.22 -8.13
C PRO A 555 16.14 12.09 -9.24
N ASP A 556 16.06 10.94 -9.91
CA ASP A 556 15.05 10.70 -10.96
C ASP A 556 13.65 10.48 -10.36
N ILE A 557 13.54 9.74 -9.26
CA ILE A 557 12.26 9.54 -8.55
C ILE A 557 11.73 10.87 -8.00
N PHE A 558 12.62 11.72 -7.46
CA PHE A 558 12.27 13.02 -6.90
C PHE A 558 11.92 14.04 -8.00
N LEU A 559 12.60 14.00 -9.16
CA LEU A 559 12.17 14.76 -10.34
C LEU A 559 10.74 14.38 -10.76
N ASN A 560 10.42 13.08 -10.83
CA ASN A 560 9.06 12.64 -11.15
C ASN A 560 8.04 13.14 -10.12
N LEU A 561 8.39 13.13 -8.83
CA LEU A 561 7.56 13.69 -7.76
C LEU A 561 7.36 15.21 -7.90
N VAL A 562 8.40 15.97 -8.26
CA VAL A 562 8.28 17.41 -8.55
C VAL A 562 7.37 17.66 -9.76
N LEU A 563 7.52 16.88 -10.83
CA LEU A 563 6.65 16.98 -12.01
C LEU A 563 5.18 16.65 -11.69
N ALA A 564 4.94 15.60 -10.90
CA ALA A 564 3.59 15.21 -10.48
C ALA A 564 2.96 16.24 -9.54
N PHE A 565 3.70 16.71 -8.54
CA PHE A 565 3.25 17.79 -7.65
C PHE A 565 3.09 19.13 -8.40
N ASN A 566 3.72 19.31 -9.57
CA ASN A 566 3.48 20.49 -10.38
C ASN A 566 2.10 20.47 -11.09
N LEU A 567 1.53 19.30 -11.39
CA LEU A 567 0.33 19.17 -12.22
C LEU A 567 -0.88 19.95 -11.69
N HIS A 568 -1.13 19.92 -10.36
CA HIS A 568 -2.33 20.55 -9.79
C HIS A 568 -2.26 22.08 -9.72
N HIS A 569 -1.08 22.70 -9.87
CA HIS A 569 -0.95 24.15 -9.81
C HIS A 569 -1.50 24.82 -11.08
N THR A 570 -2.68 25.44 -11.00
CA THR A 570 -3.32 26.09 -12.16
C THR A 570 -2.78 27.49 -12.51
N ALA A 571 -2.08 28.14 -11.59
CA ALA A 571 -1.55 29.49 -11.76
C ALA A 571 -0.05 29.55 -11.40
N PRO A 572 0.85 29.84 -12.37
CA PRO A 572 2.30 29.88 -12.14
C PRO A 572 2.73 30.85 -11.04
N SER A 573 2.01 31.95 -10.83
CA SER A 573 2.31 32.95 -9.77
C SER A 573 2.20 32.39 -8.35
N ASN A 574 1.29 31.44 -8.16
CA ASN A 574 0.96 30.86 -6.85
C ASN A 574 1.61 29.47 -6.66
N ASN A 575 2.42 29.04 -7.64
CA ASN A 575 3.08 27.75 -7.65
C ASN A 575 4.32 27.81 -6.76
N VAL A 576 4.34 27.00 -5.69
CA VAL A 576 5.44 26.96 -4.72
C VAL A 576 6.74 26.49 -5.38
N ILE A 577 6.67 25.56 -6.34
CA ILE A 577 7.82 25.09 -7.10
C ILE A 577 8.45 26.26 -7.85
N MET A 578 7.66 27.06 -8.56
CA MET A 578 8.15 28.23 -9.30
C MET A 578 8.73 29.32 -8.39
N GLN A 579 8.28 29.41 -7.13
CA GLN A 579 8.86 30.35 -6.14
C GLN A 579 10.21 29.88 -5.60
N GLU A 580 10.43 28.57 -5.45
CA GLU A 580 11.73 28.03 -5.01
C GLU A 580 12.75 27.92 -6.15
N LEU A 581 12.32 27.63 -7.39
CA LEU A 581 13.20 27.62 -8.58
C LEU A 581 13.92 28.96 -8.78
N LYS A 582 13.30 30.09 -8.42
CA LYS A 582 13.92 31.44 -8.47
C LYS A 582 15.08 31.64 -7.49
N LYS A 583 15.17 30.81 -6.43
CA LYS A 583 16.14 30.98 -5.34
C LYS A 583 17.36 30.05 -5.48
N LYS A 584 17.22 28.95 -6.21
CA LYS A 584 18.24 27.90 -6.35
C LYS A 584 18.78 27.83 -7.78
N ASN A 585 20.08 27.55 -7.89
CA ASN A 585 20.66 27.12 -9.16
C ASN A 585 20.30 25.65 -9.36
N VAL A 586 19.47 25.35 -10.36
CA VAL A 586 18.85 24.04 -10.59
C VAL A 586 19.31 23.43 -11.91
N LYS A 587 20.60 23.08 -11.94
CA LYS A 587 21.29 22.67 -13.16
C LYS A 587 20.98 21.21 -13.53
N ILE A 588 21.01 20.31 -12.56
CA ILE A 588 20.76 18.88 -12.79
C ILE A 588 19.29 18.66 -13.15
N LEU A 589 18.39 19.41 -12.52
CA LEU A 589 16.96 19.46 -12.84
C LEU A 589 16.74 19.88 -14.30
N SER A 590 17.32 21.01 -14.74
CA SER A 590 17.12 21.52 -16.10
C SER A 590 17.71 20.59 -17.17
N GLU A 591 18.90 20.02 -16.95
CA GLU A 591 19.48 18.98 -17.82
C GLU A 591 18.59 17.72 -17.91
N LYS A 592 18.05 17.22 -16.77
CA LYS A 592 17.17 16.04 -16.74
C LYS A 592 15.79 16.31 -17.36
N VAL A 593 15.18 17.46 -17.11
CA VAL A 593 13.89 17.86 -17.72
C VAL A 593 14.03 17.96 -19.25
N LEU A 594 15.14 18.50 -19.75
CA LEU A 594 15.43 18.55 -21.18
C LEU A 594 15.65 17.15 -21.78
N LEU A 595 16.28 16.22 -21.04
CA LEU A 595 16.42 14.82 -21.45
C LEU A 595 15.06 14.11 -21.56
N LEU A 596 14.14 14.35 -20.61
CA LEU A 596 12.77 13.83 -20.67
C LEU A 596 12.01 14.39 -21.89
N LEU A 597 12.08 15.71 -22.10
CA LEU A 597 11.48 16.37 -23.27
C LEU A 597 11.98 15.78 -24.60
N ASN A 598 13.28 15.48 -24.69
CA ASN A 598 13.86 14.89 -25.90
C ASN A 598 13.41 13.43 -26.14
N ARG A 599 13.08 12.68 -25.09
CA ARG A 599 12.48 11.34 -25.21
C ARG A 599 11.02 11.40 -25.64
N GLY A 600 10.28 12.42 -25.19
CA GLY A 600 8.84 12.55 -25.42
C GLY A 600 7.97 11.65 -24.54
N ASP A 601 8.56 10.99 -23.54
CA ASP A 601 7.87 10.17 -22.55
C ASP A 601 7.45 11.02 -21.35
N ASP A 602 6.23 10.81 -20.83
CA ASP A 602 5.79 11.38 -19.56
C ASP A 602 6.04 10.38 -18.40
N PRO A 603 6.98 10.64 -17.49
CA PRO A 603 7.27 9.73 -16.38
C PRO A 603 6.19 9.73 -15.28
N VAL A 604 5.26 10.70 -15.29
CA VAL A 604 4.15 10.79 -14.33
C VAL A 604 2.91 10.05 -14.82
N CYS A 605 2.81 9.78 -16.13
CA CYS A 605 1.69 9.05 -16.75
C CYS A 605 1.75 7.54 -16.48
N MET A 606 1.62 7.16 -15.20
CA MET A 606 1.70 5.78 -14.71
C MET A 606 0.41 4.97 -14.92
N PHE A 607 -0.73 5.63 -15.08
CA PHE A 607 -2.05 5.01 -15.13
C PHE A 607 -2.90 5.53 -16.30
N LYS A 608 -3.75 4.66 -16.85
CA LYS A 608 -4.68 4.98 -17.94
C LYS A 608 -6.05 5.44 -17.43
N HIS A 609 -6.05 6.22 -16.35
CA HIS A 609 -7.25 6.71 -15.70
C HIS A 609 -7.89 7.86 -16.49
N THR A 610 -9.20 8.05 -16.31
CA THR A 610 -9.97 9.12 -16.95
C THR A 610 -10.49 10.12 -15.91
N PRO A 611 -10.41 11.44 -16.16
CA PRO A 611 -9.80 12.09 -17.32
C PRO A 611 -8.26 11.97 -17.32
N PRO A 612 -7.60 11.96 -18.50
CA PRO A 612 -6.15 11.98 -18.56
C PRO A 612 -5.60 13.32 -18.07
N ALA A 613 -4.50 13.29 -17.32
CA ALA A 613 -3.78 14.49 -16.90
C ALA A 613 -3.01 15.11 -18.09
N PRO A 614 -2.71 16.43 -18.06
CA PRO A 614 -1.79 17.06 -19.00
C PRO A 614 -0.38 16.45 -18.92
N HIS A 615 0.38 16.52 -20.02
CA HIS A 615 1.75 15.99 -20.04
C HIS A 615 2.63 16.75 -19.04
N SER A 616 3.14 16.06 -18.01
CA SER A 616 3.76 16.68 -16.83
C SER A 616 4.98 17.54 -17.16
N VAL A 617 5.88 17.05 -18.02
CA VAL A 617 7.07 17.77 -18.50
C VAL A 617 6.69 19.03 -19.27
N LEU A 618 5.76 18.96 -20.23
CA LEU A 618 5.33 20.11 -21.03
C LEU A 618 4.63 21.16 -20.15
N LYS A 619 3.74 20.73 -19.26
CA LYS A 619 3.06 21.57 -18.28
C LYS A 619 4.07 22.28 -17.36
N PHE A 620 5.06 21.54 -16.83
CA PHE A 620 6.14 22.10 -16.01
C PHE A 620 6.96 23.16 -16.77
N LEU A 621 7.35 22.88 -18.01
CA LEU A 621 8.07 23.85 -18.84
C LEU A 621 7.23 25.10 -19.13
N GLN A 622 5.94 24.94 -19.45
CA GLN A 622 5.03 26.08 -19.67
C GLN A 622 4.93 26.98 -18.42
N ASP A 623 4.90 26.42 -17.21
CA ASP A 623 4.96 27.19 -15.96
C ASP A 623 6.30 27.90 -15.79
N VAL A 624 7.43 27.24 -16.10
CA VAL A 624 8.77 27.83 -16.02
C VAL A 624 8.89 29.03 -16.98
N PHE A 625 8.37 28.92 -18.20
CA PHE A 625 8.34 30.03 -19.17
C PHE A 625 7.17 31.01 -18.97
N ALA A 626 6.40 30.91 -17.89
CA ALA A 626 5.42 31.93 -17.53
C ALA A 626 6.06 33.19 -16.94
N SER A 627 7.32 33.13 -16.50
CA SER A 627 8.08 34.27 -15.96
C SER A 627 9.54 34.22 -16.41
N ARG A 628 10.12 35.40 -16.72
CA ARG A 628 11.52 35.51 -17.12
C ARG A 628 12.49 35.03 -16.02
N GLU A 629 12.17 35.35 -14.76
CA GLU A 629 12.97 34.93 -13.59
C GLU A 629 13.08 33.41 -13.42
N THR A 630 12.07 32.64 -13.88
CA THR A 630 12.12 31.17 -13.89
C THR A 630 12.67 30.62 -15.20
N ALA A 631 12.46 31.29 -16.33
CA ALA A 631 13.09 30.92 -17.60
C ALA A 631 14.63 30.98 -17.55
N ASP A 632 15.19 31.92 -16.76
CA ASP A 632 16.63 32.11 -16.56
C ASP A 632 17.36 30.89 -15.94
N ILE A 633 16.65 29.82 -15.48
CA ILE A 633 17.28 28.57 -15.02
C ILE A 633 17.94 27.77 -16.14
N PHE A 634 17.55 28.00 -17.40
CA PHE A 634 18.10 27.30 -18.56
C PHE A 634 19.21 28.12 -19.20
N TYR A 635 20.36 27.49 -19.48
CA TYR A 635 21.42 28.19 -20.20
C TYR A 635 21.05 28.37 -21.67
N ARG A 636 21.67 29.37 -22.31
CA ARG A 636 21.43 29.70 -23.73
C ARG A 636 21.55 28.48 -24.66
N THR A 637 22.47 27.55 -24.39
CA THR A 637 22.63 26.30 -25.16
C THR A 637 21.41 25.38 -25.01
N ASP A 638 20.94 25.19 -23.77
CA ASP A 638 19.80 24.33 -23.45
C ASP A 638 18.51 24.88 -24.07
N MET A 639 18.40 26.21 -24.17
CA MET A 639 17.32 26.89 -24.89
C MET A 639 17.34 26.65 -26.40
N MET A 640 18.51 26.64 -27.04
CA MET A 640 18.57 26.26 -28.46
C MET A 640 18.11 24.81 -28.65
N VAL A 641 18.56 23.89 -27.79
CA VAL A 641 18.16 22.48 -27.84
C VAL A 641 16.66 22.30 -27.59
N MET A 642 16.08 23.03 -26.64
CA MET A 642 14.64 22.99 -26.37
C MET A 642 13.81 23.49 -27.56
N ILE A 643 14.24 24.59 -28.19
CA ILE A 643 13.63 25.11 -29.41
C ILE A 643 13.78 24.10 -30.55
N ASP A 644 14.95 23.45 -30.70
CA ASP A 644 15.18 22.42 -31.71
C ASP A 644 14.24 21.21 -31.54
N ILE A 645 13.98 20.79 -30.30
CA ILE A 645 13.01 19.74 -29.98
C ILE A 645 11.58 20.21 -30.27
N ALA A 646 11.19 21.39 -29.78
CA ALA A 646 9.82 21.87 -29.91
C ALA A 646 9.43 22.14 -31.38
N VAL A 647 10.29 22.79 -32.17
CA VAL A 647 10.05 23.03 -33.61
C VAL A 647 9.97 21.71 -34.38
N ARG A 648 10.80 20.72 -34.01
CA ARG A 648 10.73 19.37 -34.59
C ARG A 648 9.39 18.70 -34.26
N GLN A 649 8.99 18.66 -32.98
CA GLN A 649 7.73 18.03 -32.56
C GLN A 649 6.49 18.72 -33.15
N ILE A 650 6.47 20.05 -33.27
CA ILE A 650 5.39 20.79 -33.94
C ILE A 650 5.26 20.39 -35.43
N SER A 651 6.38 20.01 -36.07
CA SER A 651 6.43 19.62 -37.50
C SER A 651 6.15 18.13 -37.73
N ASP A 652 6.58 17.27 -36.79
CA ASP A 652 6.50 15.81 -36.89
C ASP A 652 5.12 15.26 -36.42
N LEU A 653 4.45 15.95 -35.50
CA LEU A 653 3.16 15.51 -34.93
C LEU A 653 2.00 15.71 -35.91
N SER A 654 1.11 14.72 -35.98
CA SER A 654 0.00 14.70 -36.92
C SER A 654 -1.10 15.72 -36.59
N PRO A 655 -1.84 16.23 -37.60
CA PRO A 655 -2.99 17.10 -37.39
C PRO A 655 -4.04 16.50 -36.45
N GLY A 656 -4.30 17.17 -35.32
CA GLY A 656 -5.24 16.73 -34.29
C GLY A 656 -4.62 15.98 -33.11
N ASP A 657 -3.30 15.75 -33.11
CA ASP A 657 -2.61 15.23 -31.92
C ASP A 657 -2.64 16.26 -30.78
N LYS A 658 -3.10 15.82 -29.60
CA LYS A 658 -3.22 16.67 -28.40
C LYS A 658 -1.87 17.13 -27.86
N LEU A 659 -0.76 16.47 -28.17
CA LEU A 659 0.57 16.94 -27.79
C LEU A 659 1.01 18.15 -28.63
N ARG A 660 0.48 18.34 -29.85
CA ARG A 660 0.89 19.43 -30.73
C ARG A 660 0.52 20.80 -30.15
N MET A 661 -0.67 20.94 -29.56
CA MET A 661 -1.09 22.18 -28.89
C MET A 661 -0.22 22.51 -27.66
N GLU A 662 0.31 21.49 -26.98
CA GLU A 662 1.17 21.66 -25.81
C GLU A 662 2.58 22.16 -26.21
N TYR A 663 3.14 21.64 -27.31
CA TYR A 663 4.40 22.16 -27.88
C TYR A 663 4.24 23.57 -28.48
N LEU A 664 3.11 23.87 -29.14
CA LEU A 664 2.79 25.22 -29.62
C LEU A 664 2.68 26.22 -28.45
N SER A 665 2.00 25.82 -27.37
CA SER A 665 1.87 26.63 -26.14
C SER A 665 3.22 26.82 -25.45
N LEU A 666 4.07 25.78 -25.40
CA LEU A 666 5.44 25.89 -24.91
C LEU A 666 6.26 26.89 -25.73
N MET A 667 6.23 26.82 -27.07
CA MET A 667 6.92 27.80 -27.92
C MET A 667 6.39 29.21 -27.72
N HIS A 668 5.07 29.40 -27.57
CA HIS A 668 4.50 30.73 -27.28
C HIS A 668 5.04 31.30 -25.97
N SER A 669 5.13 30.49 -24.91
CA SER A 669 5.72 30.89 -23.63
C SER A 669 7.22 31.18 -23.72
N ILE A 670 7.99 30.38 -24.48
CA ILE A 670 9.42 30.64 -24.73
C ILE A 670 9.61 31.99 -25.43
N ILE A 671 8.85 32.27 -26.50
CA ILE A 671 8.92 33.54 -27.24
C ILE A 671 8.60 34.75 -26.33
N ARG A 672 7.65 34.60 -25.40
CA ARG A 672 7.23 35.68 -24.49
C ARG A 672 8.23 35.95 -23.37
N SER A 673 8.89 34.92 -22.83
CA SER A 673 9.70 35.02 -21.61
C SER A 673 11.21 35.15 -21.85
N THR A 674 11.69 34.79 -23.05
CA THR A 674 13.12 34.79 -23.41
C THR A 674 13.44 35.81 -24.51
N ASP A 675 14.73 36.09 -24.75
CA ASP A 675 15.19 36.97 -25.82
C ASP A 675 15.17 36.30 -27.22
N TYR A 676 14.17 35.44 -27.50
CA TYR A 676 14.05 34.63 -28.72
C TYR A 676 14.17 35.48 -29.99
N LEU A 677 13.53 36.65 -30.01
CA LEU A 677 13.47 37.57 -31.15
C LEU A 677 14.84 38.17 -31.51
N GLU A 678 15.80 38.18 -30.58
CA GLU A 678 17.17 38.65 -30.84
C GLU A 678 18.02 37.60 -31.55
N HIS A 679 17.82 36.32 -31.24
CA HIS A 679 18.69 35.23 -31.72
C HIS A 679 18.06 34.35 -32.80
N GLN A 680 16.73 34.36 -32.94
CA GLN A 680 15.97 33.82 -34.08
C GLN A 680 16.33 32.37 -34.45
N HIS A 681 16.65 31.55 -33.44
CA HIS A 681 17.05 30.16 -33.65
C HIS A 681 15.87 29.36 -34.21
N ARG A 682 16.12 28.61 -35.29
CA ARG A 682 15.10 27.86 -36.06
C ARG A 682 13.89 28.70 -36.54
N LEU A 683 14.00 30.02 -36.63
CA LEU A 683 12.85 30.89 -36.97
C LEU A 683 12.23 30.55 -38.34
N SER A 684 13.03 30.24 -39.36
CA SER A 684 12.56 29.80 -40.68
C SER A 684 11.66 28.56 -40.62
N ASP A 685 12.05 27.60 -39.80
CA ASP A 685 11.42 26.29 -39.69
C ASP A 685 10.13 26.40 -38.88
N LEU A 686 10.17 27.19 -37.80
CA LEU A 686 9.00 27.57 -37.02
C LEU A 686 7.98 28.31 -37.91
N GLN A 687 8.41 29.29 -38.70
CA GLN A 687 7.54 29.98 -39.67
C GLN A 687 6.89 29.00 -40.65
N GLY A 688 7.68 28.08 -41.22
CA GLY A 688 7.17 27.03 -42.10
C GLY A 688 6.10 26.16 -41.41
N ALA A 689 6.38 25.66 -40.21
CA ALA A 689 5.44 24.82 -39.45
C ALA A 689 4.14 25.57 -39.08
N LEU A 690 4.25 26.81 -38.58
CA LEU A 690 3.08 27.65 -38.26
C LEU A 690 2.24 27.98 -39.51
N GLN A 691 2.87 28.21 -40.67
CA GLN A 691 2.16 28.39 -41.94
C GLN A 691 1.49 27.10 -42.43
N MET A 692 2.08 25.93 -42.23
CA MET A 692 1.45 24.64 -42.56
C MET A 692 0.19 24.42 -41.72
N ILE A 693 0.25 24.60 -40.41
CA ILE A 693 -0.87 24.41 -39.48
C ILE A 693 -2.06 25.31 -39.83
N LEU A 694 -1.81 26.57 -40.22
CA LEU A 694 -2.88 27.48 -40.67
C LEU A 694 -3.52 27.10 -42.01
N ARG A 695 -2.84 26.30 -42.84
CA ARG A 695 -3.34 25.80 -44.13
C ARG A 695 -4.03 24.43 -44.02
N GLU A 696 -4.06 23.82 -42.84
CA GLU A 696 -4.75 22.54 -42.62
C GLU A 696 -6.27 22.72 -42.81
N GLU A 697 -6.83 21.96 -43.76
CA GLU A 697 -8.28 21.92 -43.98
C GLU A 697 -8.98 21.10 -42.87
N GLU A 698 -10.24 21.43 -42.60
CA GLU A 698 -11.09 20.63 -41.71
C GLU A 698 -11.77 19.55 -42.54
N ASP A 699 -11.51 18.28 -42.22
CA ASP A 699 -12.18 17.15 -42.89
C ASP A 699 -13.55 16.93 -42.23
N PRO A 700 -14.67 17.01 -42.99
CA PRO A 700 -16.01 16.83 -42.45
C PRO A 700 -16.32 15.40 -41.96
N GLY A 701 -15.37 14.45 -42.05
CA GLY A 701 -15.49 13.09 -41.51
C GLY A 701 -14.68 12.80 -40.23
N GLU A 702 -14.00 13.77 -39.63
CA GLU A 702 -13.13 13.55 -38.46
C GLU A 702 -13.86 13.47 -37.11
N ASP A 703 -13.21 12.81 -36.15
CA ASP A 703 -13.62 12.77 -34.73
C ASP A 703 -13.67 14.20 -34.16
N GLU A 704 -14.77 14.56 -33.45
CA GLU A 704 -14.93 15.85 -32.78
C GLU A 704 -13.74 16.20 -31.88
N GLY A 705 -13.11 15.19 -31.26
CA GLY A 705 -11.91 15.36 -30.43
C GLY A 705 -10.66 15.79 -31.21
N ASN A 706 -10.53 15.37 -32.47
CA ASN A 706 -9.41 15.75 -33.34
C ASN A 706 -9.68 17.09 -34.03
N ALA A 707 -10.91 17.32 -34.48
CA ALA A 707 -11.33 18.60 -35.06
C ALA A 707 -11.17 19.76 -34.06
N THR A 708 -11.57 19.56 -32.80
CA THR A 708 -11.36 20.55 -31.74
C THR A 708 -9.87 20.78 -31.44
N ALA A 709 -9.03 19.74 -31.44
CA ALA A 709 -7.58 19.89 -31.27
C ALA A 709 -6.94 20.73 -32.40
N LYS A 710 -7.24 20.41 -33.68
CA LYS A 710 -6.75 21.20 -34.83
C LYS A 710 -7.18 22.67 -34.75
N GLN A 711 -8.41 22.94 -34.32
CA GLN A 711 -8.89 24.31 -34.18
C GLN A 711 -8.19 25.05 -33.04
N MET A 712 -7.83 24.37 -31.94
CA MET A 712 -7.01 24.96 -30.88
C MET A 712 -5.59 25.27 -31.37
N ASP A 713 -4.96 24.38 -32.15
CA ASP A 713 -3.65 24.65 -32.77
C ASP A 713 -3.69 25.96 -33.58
N LYS A 714 -4.67 26.10 -34.49
CA LYS A 714 -4.87 27.31 -35.30
C LYS A 714 -5.05 28.56 -34.46
N LEU A 715 -5.81 28.49 -33.36
CA LEU A 715 -6.02 29.61 -32.45
C LEU A 715 -4.73 30.02 -31.72
N ILE A 716 -3.89 29.06 -31.31
CA ILE A 716 -2.58 29.34 -30.69
C ILE A 716 -1.66 30.02 -31.72
N VAL A 717 -1.58 29.51 -32.96
CA VAL A 717 -0.77 30.14 -34.02
C VAL A 717 -1.23 31.58 -34.32
N GLN A 718 -2.54 31.81 -34.42
CA GLN A 718 -3.09 33.16 -34.60
C GLN A 718 -2.73 34.10 -33.44
N GLN A 719 -2.74 33.60 -32.20
CA GLN A 719 -2.34 34.38 -31.03
C GLN A 719 -0.84 34.68 -31.01
N ILE A 720 0.03 33.75 -31.44
CA ILE A 720 1.47 33.99 -31.63
C ILE A 720 1.69 35.13 -32.63
N TYR A 721 1.08 35.07 -33.82
CA TYR A 721 1.24 36.13 -34.84
C TYR A 721 0.66 37.48 -34.41
N LYS A 722 -0.42 37.49 -33.63
CA LYS A 722 -1.03 38.72 -33.10
C LYS A 722 -0.14 39.42 -32.06
N GLU A 723 0.59 38.65 -31.25
CA GLU A 723 1.46 39.16 -30.20
C GLU A 723 2.87 39.47 -30.70
N PHE A 724 3.35 38.69 -31.68
CA PHE A 724 4.68 38.81 -32.27
C PHE A 724 4.62 38.91 -33.81
N PRO A 725 4.19 40.06 -34.39
CA PRO A 725 4.02 40.22 -35.84
C PRO A 725 5.27 39.92 -36.67
N GLN A 726 6.45 40.15 -36.11
CA GLN A 726 7.77 39.85 -36.70
C GLN A 726 7.91 38.37 -37.11
N ILE A 727 7.22 37.45 -36.43
CA ILE A 727 7.22 36.03 -36.79
C ILE A 727 6.36 35.79 -38.03
N SER A 728 5.38 36.65 -38.34
CA SER A 728 4.53 36.52 -39.52
C SER A 728 5.09 37.14 -40.82
N GLU A 729 6.16 37.94 -40.74
CA GLU A 729 6.60 38.87 -41.81
C GLU A 729 7.26 38.25 -43.07
N ASN A 730 7.27 36.92 -43.22
CA ASN A 730 7.64 36.24 -44.48
C ASN A 730 6.37 35.77 -45.23
N GLN A 731 5.60 36.73 -45.77
CA GLN A 731 4.42 36.49 -46.63
C GLN A 731 4.65 36.68 -48.14
N ASP A 732 5.88 37.04 -48.56
CA ASP A 732 6.27 37.23 -49.97
C ASP A 732 6.95 35.97 -50.57
#